data_AF-A0A951TCF4-F1
#
_entry.id   AF-A0A951TCF4-F1
#
_cell.length_a   1.000
_cell.length_b   1.000
_cell.length_c   1.000
_cell.angle_alpha   90.00
_cell.angle_beta   90.00
_cell.angle_gamma   90.00
#
_symmetry.space_group_name_H-M   'P 1'
#
loop_
_entity.id
_entity.type
_entity.pdbx_description
1 polymer ?
#
loop_
_entity_poly.entity_id
_entity_poly.type
_entity_poly.pdbx_seq_one_letter_code
_entity_poly.pdbx_strand_id
1 'polypeptide(L)'
;MKSKTTVLLTLCVMSIVSAHGDNLPIDAGVFQQQVQRVHTTAQGLPDNDVTSVWVDARGKVTVATAGGVASFDSERWSSLPEGESPPRPELESSELDGLRGVAGPDVAVRAVARHGGEVAVAADTGLYLFAGGKWRMALPRQGETRWAPVDVRAVAYDADGVLWFAAPQGVGCRIAADDWRLFTGAEGLPYNDFTCIAAGASGVWFGTSNGAIQYRDGAWSFRQGRRWLLENHVRDIAVDGAGNAWLATAGGVSCIAHEEFTLAGKAAYYEEEIEKHHRRTRFGYVCPAELAVPGDKESGTPVFTDNDGHFTGLYLGAVSFGYAATGSPKLRQDAVNAFRALAFLSEVTEGGTHPAPKGFIARAVKPTSEPNPNPQFDLEYDLRRNRADALWKIIQPRWPVDATGEWYWKNDSSSDELDGHFFGFAVYYDRVCETEEEKDAVREVVRRIMDHILAHGYNLVDHDGEPTRWGRFSPDDLNRNPAWCDERGLNSLSILTYLSIAHHVTGDAKYREVLLKLALDEGYGMNGMTQPKCLPGPGGAGHQPDDNMAFMNYYHLIRYETDPKLLSMFQHAIYTHWKYERLERNPFASFIYAACCLGKVRTDHWGDTDLSPTPDCFGDAVDTLKRYPLDLVDWPMSNAHRLDMVPLTDGAASGGRNDGKVFPIDERHEVYWDLNPWALAYNGKGTRLREGFPYLLAYYMGRAHGFIGE
;
A
#
# COMPACT_ATOMS: atom_id res chain seq x y z
N MET A 1 46.60 -1.72 -46.51
CA MET A 1 46.00 -0.87 -45.46
C MET A 1 44.48 -0.97 -45.55
N LYS A 2 43.86 -1.76 -44.68
CA LYS A 2 42.54 -1.52 -44.07
C LYS A 2 42.24 -2.72 -43.15
N SER A 3 42.03 -2.38 -41.89
CA SER A 3 41.92 -3.25 -40.73
C SER A 3 40.64 -4.09 -40.78
N LYS A 4 40.74 -5.34 -40.33
CA LYS A 4 39.61 -6.23 -40.02
C LYS A 4 39.06 -5.83 -38.65
N THR A 5 37.81 -5.36 -38.60
CA THR A 5 37.07 -5.21 -37.35
C THR A 5 36.13 -6.40 -37.24
N THR A 6 36.47 -7.36 -36.37
CA THR A 6 35.58 -8.43 -35.95
C THR A 6 34.64 -7.86 -34.89
N VAL A 7 33.36 -7.66 -35.24
CA VAL A 7 32.31 -7.34 -34.27
C VAL A 7 31.91 -8.64 -33.60
N LEU A 8 32.20 -8.77 -32.31
CA LEU A 8 31.67 -9.82 -31.45
C LEU A 8 30.17 -9.52 -31.26
N LEU A 9 29.32 -10.35 -31.86
CA LEU A 9 27.88 -10.32 -31.62
C LEU A 9 27.63 -10.97 -30.25
N THR A 10 27.42 -10.16 -29.22
CA THR A 10 26.90 -10.66 -27.94
C THR A 10 25.47 -11.14 -28.19
N LEU A 11 25.25 -12.46 -28.17
CA LEU A 11 23.91 -13.03 -28.12
C LEU A 11 23.25 -12.58 -26.81
N CYS A 12 22.50 -11.48 -26.85
CA CYS A 12 21.40 -11.30 -25.92
C CYS A 12 20.39 -12.40 -26.25
N VAL A 13 20.30 -13.41 -25.38
CA VAL A 13 19.14 -14.29 -25.34
C VAL A 13 17.97 -13.40 -24.93
N MET A 14 17.31 -12.79 -25.92
CA MET A 14 15.93 -12.36 -25.76
C MET A 14 15.13 -13.63 -25.53
N SER A 15 14.81 -13.90 -24.28
CA SER A 15 13.72 -14.79 -23.92
C SER A 15 12.50 -14.33 -24.70
N ILE A 16 12.04 -15.21 -25.59
CA ILE A 16 10.75 -15.08 -26.25
C ILE A 16 9.71 -15.03 -25.13
N VAL A 17 9.12 -13.86 -24.91
CA VAL A 17 8.01 -13.67 -23.98
C VAL A 17 6.83 -14.47 -24.54
N SER A 18 6.45 -15.53 -23.83
CA SER A 18 5.25 -16.33 -24.10
C SER A 18 3.99 -15.47 -24.04
N ALA A 19 2.91 -15.96 -24.65
CA ALA A 19 1.64 -15.26 -24.79
C ALA A 19 1.04 -14.86 -23.42
N HIS A 20 0.27 -13.77 -23.45
CA HIS A 20 -0.43 -13.18 -22.32
C HIS A 20 -1.27 -14.23 -21.58
N GLY A 21 -0.96 -14.50 -20.30
CA GLY A 21 -1.74 -15.40 -19.44
C GLY A 21 -1.28 -16.86 -19.35
N ASP A 22 -0.26 -17.29 -20.10
CA ASP A 22 0.19 -18.71 -20.10
C ASP A 22 0.76 -19.20 -18.75
N ASN A 23 1.07 -18.29 -17.82
CA ASN A 23 1.61 -18.58 -16.49
C ASN A 23 0.64 -18.25 -15.34
N LEU A 24 -0.67 -18.15 -15.62
CA LEU A 24 -1.69 -18.02 -14.57
C LEU A 24 -2.23 -19.42 -14.19
N PRO A 25 -2.53 -19.67 -12.92
CA PRO A 25 -2.39 -18.75 -11.79
C PRO A 25 -0.92 -18.53 -11.36
N ILE A 26 -0.61 -17.34 -10.82
CA ILE A 26 0.71 -17.09 -10.20
C ILE A 26 0.78 -17.82 -8.86
N ASP A 27 1.67 -18.80 -8.78
CA ASP A 27 2.09 -19.38 -7.51
C ASP A 27 3.07 -18.43 -6.82
N ALA A 28 2.63 -17.83 -5.72
CA ALA A 28 3.45 -16.92 -4.93
C ALA A 28 4.43 -17.67 -4.01
N GLY A 29 4.16 -18.95 -3.75
CA GLY A 29 4.89 -19.81 -2.81
C GLY A 29 4.98 -19.23 -1.39
N VAL A 30 5.91 -19.79 -0.62
CA VAL A 30 6.36 -19.21 0.64
C VAL A 30 7.31 -18.04 0.34
N PHE A 31 7.13 -16.92 1.02
CA PHE A 31 8.00 -15.76 0.94
C PHE A 31 8.40 -15.26 2.33
N GLN A 32 9.49 -14.51 2.38
CA GLN A 32 10.04 -13.95 3.61
C GLN A 32 9.40 -12.58 3.87
N GLN A 33 8.46 -12.52 4.82
CA GLN A 33 7.87 -11.28 5.31
C GLN A 33 8.81 -10.65 6.33
N GLN A 34 9.19 -9.39 6.12
CA GLN A 34 9.93 -8.65 7.13
C GLN A 34 9.00 -8.19 8.25
N VAL A 35 9.46 -8.37 9.49
CA VAL A 35 8.78 -7.93 10.71
C VAL A 35 9.76 -7.20 11.60
N GLN A 36 9.27 -6.23 12.36
CA GLN A 36 10.06 -5.55 13.37
C GLN A 36 9.83 -6.20 14.74
N ARG A 37 10.94 -6.47 15.45
CA ARG A 37 10.93 -6.80 16.88
C ARG A 37 11.69 -5.71 17.64
N VAL A 38 11.07 -5.17 18.67
CA VAL A 38 11.62 -4.06 19.46
C VAL A 38 12.20 -4.56 20.76
N HIS A 39 13.37 -4.05 21.12
CA HIS A 39 14.04 -4.37 22.38
C HIS A 39 14.47 -3.08 23.08
N THR A 40 13.97 -2.93 24.30
CA THR A 40 14.19 -1.81 25.22
C THR A 40 14.51 -2.37 26.61
N THR A 41 14.64 -1.50 27.61
CA THR A 41 14.72 -1.90 29.02
C THR A 41 13.53 -2.76 29.46
N ALA A 42 12.36 -2.64 28.81
CA ALA A 42 11.22 -3.52 29.04
C ALA A 42 11.47 -4.99 28.63
N GLN A 43 12.40 -5.23 27.70
CA GLN A 43 12.84 -6.56 27.28
C GLN A 43 14.15 -7.00 27.98
N GLY A 44 14.63 -6.22 28.96
CA GLY A 44 15.81 -6.55 29.78
C GLY A 44 17.12 -5.88 29.35
N LEU A 45 17.10 -4.96 28.37
CA LEU A 45 18.31 -4.20 28.05
C LEU A 45 18.80 -3.42 29.30
N PRO A 46 20.12 -3.32 29.54
CA PRO A 46 20.65 -2.51 30.64
C PRO A 46 20.33 -1.02 30.50
N ASP A 47 20.26 -0.52 29.27
CA ASP A 47 19.86 0.85 28.91
C ASP A 47 19.32 0.87 27.47
N ASN A 48 18.46 1.84 27.15
CA ASN A 48 17.96 2.03 25.78
C ASN A 48 18.96 2.74 24.86
N ASP A 49 19.93 3.46 25.41
CA ASP A 49 20.96 4.13 24.62
C ASP A 49 22.01 3.13 24.13
N VAL A 50 21.72 2.43 23.03
CA VAL A 50 22.57 1.37 22.46
C VAL A 50 23.59 1.97 21.51
N THR A 51 24.87 1.73 21.77
CA THR A 51 25.98 2.33 21.02
C THR A 51 26.57 1.38 19.97
N SER A 52 26.49 0.06 20.21
CA SER A 52 26.97 -0.96 19.28
C SER A 52 26.21 -2.27 19.45
N VAL A 53 26.18 -3.05 18.38
CA VAL A 53 25.60 -4.39 18.33
C VAL A 53 26.48 -5.29 17.48
N TRP A 54 26.68 -6.54 17.92
CA TRP A 54 27.50 -7.52 17.21
C TRP A 54 27.02 -8.94 17.48
N VAL A 55 27.52 -9.91 16.72
CA VAL A 55 27.36 -11.34 17.01
C VAL A 55 28.66 -11.84 17.63
N ASP A 56 28.59 -12.40 18.83
CA ASP A 56 29.76 -12.92 19.55
C ASP A 56 30.28 -14.23 18.94
N ALA A 57 31.42 -14.71 19.44
CA ALA A 57 32.05 -15.94 18.96
C ALA A 57 31.21 -17.21 19.17
N ARG A 58 30.14 -17.14 19.99
CA ARG A 58 29.18 -18.22 20.24
C ARG A 58 27.92 -18.08 19.37
N GLY A 59 27.86 -17.07 18.51
CA GLY A 59 26.70 -16.79 17.66
C GLY A 59 25.58 -16.02 18.36
N LYS A 60 25.81 -15.48 19.57
CA LYS A 60 24.80 -14.68 20.29
C LYS A 60 24.88 -13.23 19.90
N VAL A 61 23.72 -12.58 19.80
CA VAL A 61 23.64 -11.13 19.60
C VAL A 61 23.99 -10.44 20.91
N THR A 62 24.96 -9.53 20.88
CA THR A 62 25.45 -8.79 22.03
C THR A 62 25.43 -7.30 21.73
N VAL A 63 25.17 -6.49 22.75
CA VAL A 63 25.04 -5.04 22.64
C VAL A 63 25.85 -4.33 23.72
N ALA A 64 26.38 -3.17 23.41
CA ALA A 64 26.86 -2.22 24.40
C ALA A 64 25.89 -1.05 24.51
N THR A 65 25.42 -0.79 25.72
CA THR A 65 24.54 0.32 26.06
C THR A 65 25.25 1.29 27.01
N ALA A 66 24.68 2.47 27.23
CA ALA A 66 25.19 3.40 28.25
C ALA A 66 25.22 2.79 29.67
N GLY A 67 24.40 1.77 29.93
CA GLY A 67 24.30 1.07 31.22
C GLY A 67 25.09 -0.24 31.31
N GLY A 68 25.84 -0.62 30.27
CA GLY A 68 26.68 -1.82 30.25
C GLY A 68 26.45 -2.73 29.04
N VAL A 69 27.09 -3.90 29.05
CA VAL A 69 27.03 -4.87 27.95
C VAL A 69 26.01 -5.96 28.28
N ALA A 70 25.22 -6.39 27.29
CA ALA A 70 24.28 -7.49 27.43
C ALA A 70 24.24 -8.39 26.20
N SER A 71 23.95 -9.68 26.41
CA SER A 71 23.70 -10.65 25.32
C SER A 71 22.25 -11.09 25.29
N PHE A 72 21.75 -11.39 24.10
CA PHE A 72 20.41 -11.90 23.86
C PHE A 72 20.45 -13.44 23.73
N ASP A 73 19.59 -14.12 24.49
CA ASP A 73 19.51 -15.58 24.53
C ASP A 73 18.28 -16.15 23.82
N SER A 74 17.75 -15.41 22.83
CA SER A 74 16.50 -15.62 22.08
C SER A 74 15.22 -15.16 22.78
N GLU A 75 15.22 -15.00 24.10
CA GLU A 75 14.05 -14.52 24.85
C GLU A 75 14.31 -13.21 25.59
N ARG A 76 15.47 -13.07 26.24
CA ARG A 76 15.78 -11.93 27.10
C ARG A 76 17.22 -11.46 26.94
N TRP A 77 17.43 -10.21 27.34
CA TRP A 77 18.77 -9.64 27.49
C TRP A 77 19.32 -9.94 28.87
N SER A 78 20.57 -10.39 28.93
CA SER A 78 21.30 -10.66 30.16
C SER A 78 22.61 -9.88 30.18
N SER A 79 22.82 -9.09 31.24
CA SER A 79 24.06 -8.33 31.42
C SER A 79 25.28 -9.25 31.49
N LEU A 80 26.37 -8.82 30.86
CA LEU A 80 27.64 -9.52 30.84
C LEU A 80 28.64 -8.82 31.79
N PRO A 81 29.65 -9.54 32.29
CA PRO A 81 30.73 -8.95 33.09
C PRO A 81 31.44 -7.81 32.35
N GLU A 82 31.99 -6.86 33.10
CA GLU A 82 32.82 -5.79 32.53
C GLU A 82 33.98 -6.36 31.70
N GLY A 83 34.20 -5.80 30.51
CA GLY A 83 35.33 -6.14 29.63
C GLY A 83 34.95 -6.83 28.32
N GLU A 84 33.68 -7.21 28.08
CA GLU A 84 33.25 -7.57 26.73
C GLU A 84 33.22 -6.33 25.83
N SER A 85 33.70 -6.46 24.60
CA SER A 85 33.75 -5.39 23.60
C SER A 85 33.50 -5.96 22.21
N PRO A 86 33.02 -5.14 21.25
CA PRO A 86 32.73 -5.63 19.92
C PRO A 86 34.01 -6.17 19.25
N PRO A 87 33.96 -7.32 18.55
CA PRO A 87 35.10 -7.87 17.83
C PRO A 87 35.34 -7.06 16.55
N ARG A 88 35.85 -5.83 16.68
CA ARG A 88 36.20 -5.01 15.52
C ARG A 88 37.57 -5.46 15.01
N PRO A 89 37.71 -5.75 13.71
CA PRO A 89 39.03 -5.97 13.13
C PRO A 89 39.88 -4.72 13.35
N GLU A 90 40.99 -4.87 14.06
CA GLU A 90 41.95 -3.80 14.23
C GLU A 90 43.14 -4.01 13.27
N LEU A 91 43.82 -2.92 12.93
CA LEU A 91 45.09 -2.99 12.23
C LEU A 91 46.19 -3.31 13.25
N GLU A 92 47.09 -4.22 12.89
CA GLU A 92 48.35 -4.38 13.61
C GLU A 92 49.15 -3.07 13.53
N SER A 93 50.04 -2.81 14.49
CA SER A 93 50.82 -1.56 14.51
C SER A 93 51.63 -1.35 13.23
N SER A 94 52.21 -2.43 12.67
CA SER A 94 52.94 -2.42 11.41
C SER A 94 52.05 -2.10 10.20
N GLU A 95 50.82 -2.62 10.18
CA GLU A 95 49.82 -2.33 9.15
C GLU A 95 49.40 -0.86 9.22
N LEU A 96 49.17 -0.32 10.42
CA LEU A 96 48.79 1.07 10.65
C LEU A 96 49.91 2.05 10.23
N ASP A 97 51.17 1.74 10.56
CA ASP A 97 52.32 2.54 10.12
C ASP A 97 52.47 2.52 8.59
N GLY A 98 52.27 1.35 7.98
CA GLY A 98 52.24 1.20 6.52
C GLY A 98 51.12 2.02 5.87
N LEU A 99 49.93 2.02 6.47
CA LEU A 99 48.80 2.83 6.02
C LEU A 99 49.11 4.32 6.12
N ARG A 100 49.65 4.80 7.25
CA ARG A 100 50.08 6.20 7.43
C ARG A 100 51.09 6.66 6.39
N GLY A 101 51.95 5.75 5.93
CA GLY A 101 52.90 6.01 4.85
C GLY A 101 52.26 6.35 3.51
N VAL A 102 51.03 5.88 3.23
CA VAL A 102 50.30 6.17 1.98
C VAL A 102 49.12 7.13 2.15
N ALA A 103 48.49 7.14 3.33
CA ALA A 103 47.27 7.89 3.63
C ALA A 103 47.53 9.21 4.36
N GLY A 104 48.76 9.41 4.85
CA GLY A 104 49.15 10.53 5.69
C GLY A 104 49.22 10.15 7.18
N PRO A 105 50.05 10.86 7.97
CA PRO A 105 50.29 10.51 9.38
C PRO A 105 49.04 10.64 10.27
N ASP A 106 48.14 11.57 9.92
CA ASP A 106 46.95 11.92 10.69
C ASP A 106 45.70 11.17 10.23
N VAL A 107 45.84 10.13 9.38
CA VAL A 107 44.70 9.34 8.88
C VAL A 107 43.85 8.78 10.03
N ALA A 108 42.55 9.02 9.96
CA ALA A 108 41.58 8.46 10.89
C ALA A 108 40.94 7.21 10.29
N VAL A 109 41.29 6.04 10.86
CA VAL A 109 40.66 4.76 10.50
C VAL A 109 39.24 4.73 11.06
N ARG A 110 38.26 4.50 10.19
CA ARG A 110 36.84 4.42 10.55
C ARG A 110 36.32 2.99 10.63
N ALA A 111 36.75 2.13 9.69
CA ALA A 111 36.42 0.70 9.70
C ALA A 111 37.49 -0.13 8.99
N VAL A 112 37.59 -1.41 9.36
CA VAL A 112 38.52 -2.38 8.77
C VAL A 112 37.76 -3.66 8.47
N ALA A 113 37.99 -4.24 7.30
CA ALA A 113 37.45 -5.55 6.93
C ALA A 113 38.55 -6.43 6.34
N ARG A 114 38.50 -7.74 6.61
CA ARG A 114 39.51 -8.70 6.16
C ARG A 114 38.84 -9.85 5.42
N HIS A 115 39.41 -10.27 4.28
CA HIS A 115 38.98 -11.45 3.54
C HIS A 115 40.11 -11.96 2.64
N GLY A 116 40.33 -13.28 2.59
CA GLY A 116 41.27 -13.89 1.63
C GLY A 116 42.71 -13.36 1.68
N GLY A 117 43.17 -12.85 2.84
CA GLY A 117 44.50 -12.23 3.00
C GLY A 117 44.61 -10.77 2.53
N GLU A 118 43.50 -10.16 2.09
CA GLU A 118 43.40 -8.73 1.83
C GLU A 118 42.78 -8.01 3.05
N VAL A 119 43.27 -6.80 3.33
CA VAL A 119 42.69 -5.90 4.33
C VAL A 119 42.15 -4.66 3.61
N ALA A 120 40.89 -4.35 3.84
CA ALA A 120 40.26 -3.12 3.37
C ALA A 120 40.07 -2.16 4.54
N VAL A 121 40.39 -0.88 4.33
CA VAL A 121 40.29 0.17 5.34
C VAL A 121 39.47 1.34 4.83
N ALA A 122 38.40 1.64 5.55
CA ALA A 122 37.66 2.89 5.46
C ALA A 122 38.37 3.95 6.30
N ALA A 123 38.71 5.08 5.69
CA ALA A 123 39.33 6.20 6.38
C ALA A 123 38.74 7.55 5.94
N ASP A 124 38.97 8.58 6.75
CA ASP A 124 38.65 9.96 6.43
C ASP A 124 39.30 10.44 5.11
N THR A 125 40.51 9.98 4.80
CA THR A 125 41.22 10.34 3.56
C THR A 125 40.93 9.43 2.37
N GLY A 126 40.27 8.27 2.56
CA GLY A 126 39.83 7.43 1.46
C GLY A 126 39.68 5.93 1.76
N LEU A 127 39.53 5.15 0.70
CA LEU A 127 39.49 3.68 0.75
C LEU A 127 40.89 3.11 0.46
N TYR A 128 41.40 2.29 1.36
CA TYR A 128 42.73 1.68 1.21
C TYR A 128 42.65 0.16 1.24
N LEU A 129 43.50 -0.48 0.42
CA LEU A 129 43.61 -1.93 0.34
C LEU A 129 45.06 -2.34 0.62
N PHE A 130 45.23 -3.35 1.46
CA PHE A 130 46.50 -4.03 1.69
C PHE A 130 46.42 -5.43 1.13
N ALA A 131 47.25 -5.70 0.12
CA ALA A 131 47.39 -7.03 -0.48
C ALA A 131 48.84 -7.24 -0.93
N GLY A 132 49.35 -8.46 -0.76
CA GLY A 132 50.72 -8.80 -1.20
C GLY A 132 51.82 -7.94 -0.53
N GLY A 133 51.60 -7.50 0.71
CA GLY A 133 52.55 -6.70 1.47
C GLY A 133 52.61 -5.22 1.09
N LYS A 134 51.65 -4.71 0.31
CA LYS A 134 51.62 -3.31 -0.15
C LYS A 134 50.27 -2.67 0.09
N TRP A 135 50.30 -1.44 0.57
CA TRP A 135 49.14 -0.56 0.64
C TRP A 135 48.93 0.18 -0.67
N ARG A 136 47.67 0.37 -1.05
CA ARG A 136 47.25 1.26 -2.13
C ARG A 136 45.94 1.95 -1.80
N MET A 137 45.77 3.17 -2.28
CA MET A 137 44.45 3.79 -2.35
C MET A 137 43.64 3.08 -3.45
N ALA A 138 42.42 2.68 -3.14
CA ALA A 138 41.48 2.17 -4.12
C ALA A 138 40.82 3.33 -4.85
N LEU A 139 40.78 3.25 -6.18
CA LEU A 139 40.08 4.19 -7.05
C LEU A 139 39.00 3.43 -7.84
N PRO A 140 37.82 3.16 -7.23
CA PRO A 140 36.74 2.41 -7.86
C PRO A 140 36.39 2.93 -9.25
N ARG A 141 36.21 2.04 -10.23
CA ARG A 141 35.93 2.39 -11.62
C ARG A 141 34.75 1.59 -12.16
N GLN A 142 33.83 2.28 -12.81
CA GLN A 142 32.71 1.70 -13.56
C GLN A 142 32.63 2.38 -14.92
N GLY A 143 33.04 1.66 -15.98
CA GLY A 143 33.16 2.25 -17.32
C GLY A 143 34.12 3.45 -17.34
N GLU A 144 33.59 4.61 -17.74
CA GLU A 144 34.31 5.90 -17.78
C GLU A 144 34.31 6.63 -16.43
N THR A 145 33.46 6.22 -15.48
CA THR A 145 33.37 6.83 -14.14
C THR A 145 34.45 6.25 -13.23
N ARG A 146 35.16 7.13 -12.52
CA ARG A 146 36.13 6.76 -11.48
C ARG A 146 35.89 7.57 -10.22
N TRP A 147 35.84 6.91 -9.08
CA TRP A 147 35.76 7.56 -7.77
C TRP A 147 37.13 7.61 -7.11
N ALA A 148 37.43 8.74 -6.48
CA ALA A 148 38.46 8.88 -5.46
C ALA A 148 37.72 9.18 -4.15
N PRO A 149 37.13 8.17 -3.50
CA PRO A 149 36.25 8.40 -2.37
C PRO A 149 37.08 8.97 -1.22
N VAL A 150 36.50 9.96 -0.53
CA VAL A 150 37.00 10.56 0.71
C VAL A 150 35.89 10.48 1.74
N ASP A 151 36.25 10.49 3.01
CA ASP A 151 35.33 10.21 4.12
C ASP A 151 34.66 8.84 3.95
N VAL A 152 35.44 7.77 3.74
CA VAL A 152 34.90 6.42 3.59
C VAL A 152 34.53 5.91 4.97
N ARG A 153 33.23 5.74 5.21
CA ARG A 153 32.68 5.55 6.56
C ARG A 153 32.60 4.09 6.97
N ALA A 154 32.43 3.19 6.02
CA ALA A 154 32.21 1.79 6.29
C ALA A 154 32.75 0.90 5.16
N VAL A 155 33.29 -0.26 5.52
CA VAL A 155 33.70 -1.33 4.58
C VAL A 155 33.32 -2.70 5.13
N ALA A 156 32.91 -3.62 4.25
CA ALA A 156 32.70 -5.02 4.60
C ALA A 156 32.92 -5.92 3.39
N TYR A 157 33.24 -7.19 3.66
CA TYR A 157 33.13 -8.26 2.67
C TYR A 157 31.81 -8.98 2.89
N ASP A 158 31.10 -9.29 1.81
CA ASP A 158 29.92 -10.16 1.90
C ASP A 158 30.28 -11.65 1.91
N ALA A 159 29.25 -12.50 1.95
CA ALA A 159 29.41 -13.95 2.02
C ALA A 159 30.15 -14.54 0.81
N ASP A 160 30.14 -13.85 -0.33
CA ASP A 160 30.83 -14.24 -1.56
C ASP A 160 32.25 -13.66 -1.63
N GLY A 161 32.69 -12.93 -0.61
CA GLY A 161 34.00 -12.27 -0.58
C GLY A 161 34.06 -11.01 -1.42
N VAL A 162 32.91 -10.46 -1.83
CA VAL A 162 32.83 -9.20 -2.57
C VAL A 162 33.01 -8.04 -1.59
N LEU A 163 33.89 -7.11 -1.94
CA LEU A 163 34.16 -5.92 -1.12
C LEU A 163 33.11 -4.84 -1.38
N TRP A 164 32.52 -4.36 -0.30
CA TRP A 164 31.61 -3.22 -0.27
C TRP A 164 32.21 -2.06 0.52
N PHE A 165 31.95 -0.83 0.08
CA PHE A 165 32.20 0.37 0.86
C PHE A 165 31.04 1.36 0.77
N ALA A 166 30.92 2.20 1.80
CA ALA A 166 29.98 3.29 1.85
C ALA A 166 30.69 4.62 2.18
N ALA A 167 30.35 5.66 1.42
CA ALA A 167 30.91 7.00 1.56
C ALA A 167 29.85 8.05 1.17
N PRO A 168 30.02 9.35 1.47
CA PRO A 168 29.08 10.39 1.05
C PRO A 168 28.78 10.43 -0.46
N GLN A 169 29.73 9.97 -1.28
CA GLN A 169 29.56 9.86 -2.74
C GLN A 169 28.56 8.76 -3.15
N GLY A 170 28.34 7.76 -2.29
CA GLY A 170 27.46 6.61 -2.54
C GLY A 170 28.06 5.29 -2.06
N VAL A 171 27.58 4.18 -2.63
CA VAL A 171 28.03 2.82 -2.32
C VAL A 171 28.83 2.27 -3.50
N GLY A 172 29.90 1.53 -3.21
CA GLY A 172 30.62 0.77 -4.22
C GLY A 172 30.73 -0.72 -3.87
N CYS A 173 30.59 -1.56 -4.89
CA CYS A 173 30.70 -3.02 -4.83
C CYS A 173 31.76 -3.50 -5.83
N ARG A 174 32.77 -4.22 -5.35
CA ARG A 174 33.90 -4.68 -6.19
C ARG A 174 33.59 -6.00 -6.87
N ILE A 175 33.08 -5.95 -8.09
CA ILE A 175 32.69 -7.13 -8.87
C ILE A 175 33.88 -7.87 -9.49
N ALA A 176 35.01 -7.19 -9.70
CA ALA A 176 36.29 -7.78 -10.09
C ALA A 176 37.46 -6.89 -9.63
N ALA A 177 38.70 -7.35 -9.81
CA ALA A 177 39.90 -6.68 -9.26
C ALA A 177 39.96 -5.15 -9.51
N ASP A 178 39.59 -4.72 -10.72
CA ASP A 178 39.58 -3.30 -11.15
C ASP A 178 38.20 -2.82 -11.64
N ASP A 179 37.15 -3.60 -11.40
CA ASP A 179 35.79 -3.30 -11.87
C ASP A 179 34.81 -3.23 -10.70
N TRP A 180 34.02 -2.17 -10.71
CA TRP A 180 33.13 -1.81 -9.62
C TRP A 180 31.73 -1.52 -10.16
N ARG A 181 30.72 -1.83 -9.33
CA ARG A 181 29.41 -1.20 -9.44
C ARG A 181 29.36 -0.05 -8.45
N LEU A 182 29.02 1.13 -8.94
CA LEU A 182 28.89 2.35 -8.15
C LEU A 182 27.41 2.71 -8.11
N PHE A 183 26.94 3.09 -6.93
CA PHE A 183 25.52 3.37 -6.70
C PHE A 183 25.35 4.75 -6.06
N THR A 184 24.58 5.59 -6.75
CA THR A 184 24.07 6.88 -6.31
C THR A 184 22.54 6.85 -6.36
N GLY A 185 21.88 8.00 -6.11
CA GLY A 185 20.44 8.12 -6.31
C GLY A 185 19.98 7.72 -7.73
N ALA A 186 20.81 7.95 -8.74
CA ALA A 186 20.50 7.55 -10.12
C ALA A 186 20.39 6.03 -10.30
N GLU A 187 21.14 5.26 -9.52
CA GLU A 187 21.11 3.79 -9.49
C GLU A 187 20.20 3.24 -8.37
N GLY A 188 19.34 4.08 -7.79
CA GLY A 188 18.33 3.68 -6.82
C GLY A 188 18.77 3.72 -5.35
N LEU A 189 19.96 4.25 -5.03
CA LEU A 189 20.39 4.40 -3.63
C LEU A 189 19.48 5.41 -2.90
N PRO A 190 18.77 5.04 -1.83
CA PRO A 190 17.79 5.94 -1.20
C PRO A 190 18.42 7.10 -0.43
N TYR A 191 19.56 6.88 0.22
CA TYR A 191 20.18 7.82 1.15
C TYR A 191 21.67 7.54 1.28
N ASN A 192 22.48 8.58 1.55
CA ASN A 192 23.96 8.48 1.52
C ASN A 192 24.67 9.00 2.78
N ASP A 193 23.95 9.40 3.83
CA ASP A 193 24.55 9.76 5.11
C ASP A 193 24.77 8.50 5.97
N PHE A 194 25.72 7.67 5.54
CA PHE A 194 26.02 6.37 6.14
C PHE A 194 26.68 6.46 7.51
N THR A 195 26.43 5.47 8.36
CA THR A 195 27.03 5.30 9.69
C THR A 195 27.78 3.98 9.84
N CYS A 196 27.30 2.90 9.22
CA CYS A 196 27.91 1.56 9.31
C CYS A 196 27.48 0.66 8.12
N ILE A 197 28.11 -0.51 8.01
CA ILE A 197 27.78 -1.55 7.04
C ILE A 197 27.86 -2.91 7.72
N ALA A 198 26.93 -3.80 7.39
CA ALA A 198 26.91 -5.17 7.87
C ALA A 198 26.47 -6.11 6.75
N ALA A 199 27.34 -7.02 6.35
CA ALA A 199 26.98 -8.04 5.38
C ALA A 199 26.45 -9.29 6.09
N GLY A 200 25.44 -9.93 5.51
CA GLY A 200 24.93 -11.22 5.95
C GLY A 200 24.55 -12.11 4.78
N ALA A 201 24.06 -13.31 5.08
CA ALA A 201 23.67 -14.29 4.05
C ALA A 201 22.54 -13.79 3.13
N SER A 202 21.73 -12.84 3.60
CA SER A 202 20.57 -12.29 2.90
C SER A 202 20.84 -10.90 2.27
N GLY A 203 22.10 -10.56 2.02
CA GLY A 203 22.50 -9.29 1.41
C GLY A 203 23.25 -8.36 2.37
N VAL A 204 23.42 -7.12 1.95
CA VAL A 204 24.25 -6.12 2.67
C VAL A 204 23.36 -5.02 3.22
N TRP A 205 23.51 -4.76 4.52
CA TRP A 205 22.82 -3.70 5.24
C TRP A 205 23.75 -2.50 5.42
N PHE A 206 23.17 -1.31 5.31
CA PHE A 206 23.83 -0.03 5.51
C PHE A 206 23.03 0.76 6.54
N GLY A 207 23.66 1.09 7.66
CA GLY A 207 23.11 2.02 8.63
C GLY A 207 23.29 3.45 8.14
N THR A 208 22.32 4.30 8.42
CA THR A 208 22.37 5.72 8.07
C THR A 208 21.87 6.59 9.22
N SER A 209 22.07 7.91 9.09
CA SER A 209 21.48 8.86 10.03
C SER A 209 19.95 8.94 9.96
N ASN A 210 19.33 8.38 8.91
CA ASN A 210 17.90 8.39 8.70
C ASN A 210 17.39 7.03 8.18
N GLY A 211 17.52 5.99 8.99
CA GLY A 211 17.02 4.66 8.72
C GLY A 211 18.12 3.68 8.30
N ALA A 212 17.70 2.54 7.78
CA ALA A 212 18.58 1.51 7.26
C ALA A 212 18.24 1.17 5.80
N ILE A 213 19.27 0.83 5.04
CA ILE A 213 19.15 0.43 3.63
C ILE A 213 19.63 -1.01 3.50
N GLN A 214 18.91 -1.83 2.75
CA GLN A 214 19.35 -3.17 2.36
C GLN A 214 19.58 -3.22 0.86
N TYR A 215 20.70 -3.82 0.44
CA TYR A 215 20.91 -4.27 -0.92
C TYR A 215 20.81 -5.79 -0.98
N ARG A 216 19.86 -6.31 -1.75
CA ARG A 216 19.64 -7.74 -1.92
C ARG A 216 19.10 -8.01 -3.32
N ASP A 217 19.64 -9.03 -3.98
CA ASP A 217 19.16 -9.53 -5.29
C ASP A 217 19.05 -8.43 -6.36
N GLY A 218 19.97 -7.46 -6.34
CA GLY A 218 19.99 -6.35 -7.30
C GLY A 218 19.10 -5.15 -6.93
N ALA A 219 18.35 -5.22 -5.83
CA ALA A 219 17.40 -4.20 -5.43
C ALA A 219 17.77 -3.52 -4.10
N TRP A 220 17.47 -2.23 -4.02
CA TRP A 220 17.53 -1.43 -2.81
C TRP A 220 16.20 -1.49 -2.07
N SER A 221 16.26 -1.62 -0.75
CA SER A 221 15.10 -1.49 0.14
C SER A 221 15.42 -0.51 1.27
N PHE A 222 14.47 0.36 1.62
CA PHE A 222 14.66 1.38 2.65
C PHE A 222 13.74 1.16 3.85
N ARG A 223 14.29 1.27 5.06
CA ARG A 223 13.63 0.97 6.32
C ARG A 223 13.75 2.18 7.24
N GLN A 224 12.64 2.89 7.42
CA GLN A 224 12.57 4.15 8.15
C GLN A 224 11.30 4.21 9.02
N GLY A 225 11.38 4.91 10.13
CA GLY A 225 10.25 5.21 11.00
C GLY A 225 9.84 4.01 11.85
N ARG A 226 8.82 4.22 12.69
CA ARG A 226 8.38 3.28 13.72
C ARG A 226 7.80 1.95 13.21
N ARG A 227 7.57 1.81 11.91
CA ARG A 227 7.26 0.52 11.28
C ARG A 227 8.46 -0.43 11.27
N TRP A 228 9.66 0.12 11.21
CA TRP A 228 10.89 -0.64 11.01
C TRP A 228 11.91 -0.43 12.13
N LEU A 229 11.93 0.76 12.72
CA LEU A 229 12.96 1.20 13.67
C LEU A 229 12.35 1.97 14.84
N LEU A 230 12.86 1.75 16.05
CA LEU A 230 12.54 2.57 17.23
C LEU A 230 12.95 4.03 17.02
N GLU A 231 14.10 4.23 16.37
CA GLU A 231 14.69 5.53 16.03
C GLU A 231 15.38 5.46 14.66
N ASN A 232 15.36 6.57 13.92
CA ASN A 232 15.94 6.60 12.57
C ASN A 232 17.47 6.66 12.56
N HIS A 233 18.11 7.23 13.60
CA HIS A 233 19.57 7.32 13.63
C HIS A 233 20.18 5.95 13.99
N VAL A 234 20.61 5.20 12.99
CA VAL A 234 21.23 3.88 13.16
C VAL A 234 22.72 4.07 13.47
N ARG A 235 23.18 3.52 14.58
CA ARG A 235 24.58 3.64 15.03
C ARG A 235 25.45 2.46 14.65
N ASP A 236 24.88 1.26 14.69
CA ASP A 236 25.57 0.02 14.36
C ASP A 236 24.56 -1.03 13.89
N ILE A 237 25.02 -1.99 13.07
CA ILE A 237 24.19 -3.10 12.58
C ILE A 237 24.97 -4.40 12.74
N ALA A 238 24.28 -5.44 13.20
CA ALA A 238 24.77 -6.81 13.13
C ALA A 238 23.75 -7.68 12.40
N VAL A 239 24.23 -8.65 11.61
CA VAL A 239 23.37 -9.66 11.00
C VAL A 239 23.64 -11.00 11.66
N ASP A 240 22.62 -11.62 12.23
CA ASP A 240 22.76 -12.92 12.87
C ASP A 240 22.82 -14.08 11.87
N GLY A 241 23.07 -15.30 12.38
CA GLY A 241 23.13 -16.50 11.54
C GLY A 241 21.80 -16.88 10.88
N ALA A 242 20.67 -16.32 11.31
CA ALA A 242 19.37 -16.48 10.69
C ALA A 242 19.09 -15.40 9.63
N GLY A 243 19.99 -14.42 9.47
CA GLY A 243 19.84 -13.32 8.53
C GLY A 243 18.98 -12.16 9.04
N ASN A 244 18.68 -12.11 10.34
CA ASN A 244 17.99 -10.96 10.94
C ASN A 244 18.98 -9.82 11.12
N ALA A 245 18.54 -8.59 10.81
CA ALA A 245 19.34 -7.39 11.02
C ALA A 245 18.99 -6.77 12.37
N TRP A 246 19.97 -6.66 13.24
CA TRP A 246 19.89 -6.04 14.56
C TRP A 246 20.50 -4.64 14.48
N LEU A 247 19.70 -3.62 14.75
CA LEU A 247 20.06 -2.21 14.58
C LEU A 247 20.11 -1.50 15.93
N ALA A 248 21.30 -1.02 16.30
CA ALA A 248 21.52 -0.24 17.51
C ALA A 248 21.12 1.22 17.28
N THR A 249 20.31 1.77 18.19
CA THR A 249 19.89 3.18 18.17
C THR A 249 19.91 3.78 19.58
N ALA A 250 19.65 5.09 19.68
CA ALA A 250 19.50 5.77 20.97
C ALA A 250 18.24 5.35 21.75
N GLY A 251 17.29 4.68 21.09
CA GLY A 251 16.00 4.28 21.66
C GLY A 251 15.88 2.78 21.97
N GLY A 252 16.92 1.99 21.68
CA GLY A 252 16.97 0.55 21.92
C GLY A 252 17.57 -0.20 20.74
N VAL A 253 17.21 -1.49 20.61
CA VAL A 253 17.53 -2.30 19.44
C VAL A 253 16.27 -2.59 18.65
N SER A 254 16.32 -2.33 17.35
CA SER A 254 15.32 -2.84 16.41
C SER A 254 15.88 -4.07 15.70
N CYS A 255 15.13 -5.15 15.68
CA CYS A 255 15.48 -6.35 14.92
C CYS A 255 14.51 -6.46 13.74
N ILE A 256 15.03 -6.33 12.52
CA ILE A 256 14.30 -6.63 11.29
C ILE A 256 14.51 -8.11 11.01
N ALA A 257 13.52 -8.89 11.42
CA ALA A 257 13.49 -10.33 11.26
C ALA A 257 12.69 -10.73 10.03
N HIS A 258 12.87 -11.98 9.59
CA HIS A 258 12.08 -12.57 8.52
C HIS A 258 11.21 -13.69 9.05
N GLU A 259 9.94 -13.68 8.66
CA GLU A 259 8.98 -14.73 8.95
C GLU A 259 8.44 -15.31 7.64
N GLU A 260 8.29 -16.63 7.60
CA GLU A 260 7.74 -17.29 6.43
C GLU A 260 6.23 -17.08 6.35
N PHE A 261 5.78 -16.54 5.22
CA PHE A 261 4.36 -16.33 4.93
C PHE A 261 3.99 -16.91 3.58
N THR A 262 2.73 -17.33 3.47
CA THR A 262 2.03 -17.45 2.18
C THR A 262 1.04 -16.30 2.05
N LEU A 263 0.54 -16.04 0.83
CA LEU A 263 -0.49 -15.03 0.65
C LEU A 263 -1.77 -15.38 1.44
N ALA A 264 -2.09 -16.67 1.52
CA ALA A 264 -3.18 -17.20 2.33
C ALA A 264 -2.94 -17.02 3.85
N GLY A 265 -1.73 -17.28 4.34
CA GLY A 265 -1.37 -17.06 5.74
C GLY A 265 -1.50 -15.59 6.15
N LYS A 266 -1.11 -14.68 5.26
CA LYS A 266 -1.30 -13.24 5.47
C LYS A 266 -2.79 -12.84 5.42
N ALA A 267 -3.60 -13.47 4.56
CA ALA A 267 -5.05 -13.26 4.57
C ALA A 267 -5.67 -13.70 5.91
N ALA A 268 -5.31 -14.89 6.41
CA ALA A 268 -5.76 -15.37 7.71
C ALA A 268 -5.37 -14.42 8.85
N TYR A 269 -4.16 -13.86 8.81
CA TYR A 269 -3.72 -12.83 9.75
C TYR A 269 -4.66 -11.61 9.74
N TYR A 270 -4.96 -11.03 8.58
CA TYR A 270 -5.84 -9.86 8.52
C TYR A 270 -7.30 -10.16 8.88
N GLU A 271 -7.79 -11.37 8.62
CA GLU A 271 -9.10 -11.79 9.11
C GLU A 271 -9.16 -11.80 10.64
N GLU A 272 -8.11 -12.27 11.29
CA GLU A 272 -7.99 -12.28 12.75
C GLU A 272 -7.87 -10.86 13.32
N GLU A 273 -7.06 -10.00 12.69
CA GLU A 273 -6.93 -8.58 13.10
C GLU A 273 -8.27 -7.84 13.00
N ILE A 274 -9.05 -8.08 11.94
CA ILE A 274 -10.40 -7.49 11.79
C ILE A 274 -11.31 -7.91 12.94
N GLU A 275 -11.30 -9.19 13.30
CA GLU A 275 -12.14 -9.70 14.37
C GLU A 275 -11.75 -9.13 15.74
N LYS A 276 -10.45 -8.98 16.01
CA LYS A 276 -9.96 -8.45 17.29
C LYS A 276 -10.18 -6.96 17.45
N HIS A 277 -9.97 -6.18 16.40
CA HIS A 277 -9.77 -4.72 16.55
C HIS A 277 -10.74 -3.85 15.76
N HIS A 278 -11.54 -4.41 14.83
CA HIS A 278 -12.25 -3.59 13.83
C HIS A 278 -13.76 -3.79 13.78
N ARG A 279 -14.33 -4.76 14.52
CA ARG A 279 -15.78 -4.99 14.58
C ARG A 279 -16.48 -3.93 15.43
N ARG A 280 -17.44 -3.23 14.83
CA ARG A 280 -18.29 -2.26 15.55
C ARG A 280 -19.76 -2.63 15.50
N THR A 281 -20.46 -2.30 16.58
CA THR A 281 -21.91 -2.52 16.79
C THR A 281 -22.31 -4.01 16.79
N ARG A 282 -23.58 -4.30 17.09
CA ARG A 282 -24.13 -5.66 16.97
C ARG A 282 -24.18 -6.21 15.54
N PHE A 283 -24.00 -5.37 14.53
CA PHE A 283 -24.02 -5.76 13.11
C PHE A 283 -22.63 -6.09 12.55
N GLY A 284 -21.55 -5.75 13.26
CA GLY A 284 -20.18 -6.09 12.88
C GLY A 284 -19.61 -5.30 11.71
N TYR A 285 -19.97 -4.01 11.57
CA TYR A 285 -19.31 -3.08 10.63
C TYR A 285 -17.80 -3.13 10.81
N VAL A 286 -17.06 -3.04 9.71
CA VAL A 286 -15.59 -3.06 9.72
C VAL A 286 -15.10 -1.62 9.68
N CYS A 287 -14.46 -1.18 10.75
CA CYS A 287 -14.08 0.21 10.98
C CYS A 287 -12.65 0.31 11.53
N PRO A 288 -11.96 1.46 11.39
CA PRO A 288 -10.63 1.63 11.95
C PRO A 288 -10.72 1.73 13.49
N ALA A 289 -9.59 1.54 14.16
CA ALA A 289 -9.49 1.72 15.60
C ALA A 289 -8.60 2.90 15.97
N GLU A 290 -8.97 3.63 17.02
CA GLU A 290 -8.12 4.60 17.69
C GLU A 290 -7.33 3.90 18.79
N LEU A 291 -6.01 4.09 18.80
CA LEU A 291 -5.10 3.55 19.81
C LEU A 291 -4.84 4.62 20.86
N ALA A 292 -5.10 4.30 22.13
CA ALA A 292 -4.78 5.19 23.25
C ALA A 292 -3.26 5.32 23.48
N VAL A 293 -2.50 4.28 23.11
CA VAL A 293 -1.03 4.25 23.17
C VAL A 293 -0.50 3.99 21.76
N PRO A 294 0.38 4.85 21.20
CA PRO A 294 0.86 4.69 19.84
C PRO A 294 1.48 3.31 19.55
N GLY A 295 0.95 2.61 18.55
CA GLY A 295 1.39 1.27 18.14
C GLY A 295 0.91 0.10 19.01
N ASP A 296 0.26 0.35 20.14
CA ASP A 296 -0.29 -0.69 20.99
C ASP A 296 -1.72 -1.05 20.55
N LYS A 297 -1.85 -2.13 19.78
CA LYS A 297 -3.14 -2.61 19.25
C LYS A 297 -4.13 -3.02 20.34
N GLU A 298 -3.65 -3.46 21.50
CA GLU A 298 -4.51 -3.85 22.64
C GLU A 298 -5.20 -2.64 23.27
N SER A 299 -4.64 -1.44 23.08
CA SER A 299 -5.27 -0.18 23.48
C SER A 299 -6.33 0.32 22.49
N GLY A 300 -6.56 -0.43 21.41
CA GLY A 300 -7.41 -0.04 20.29
C GLY A 300 -8.91 -0.09 20.60
N THR A 301 -9.62 0.98 20.25
CA THR A 301 -11.08 1.03 20.27
C THR A 301 -11.61 1.29 18.86
N PRO A 302 -12.45 0.40 18.27
CA PRO A 302 -13.08 0.65 16.98
C PRO A 302 -13.92 1.94 17.03
N VAL A 303 -13.73 2.82 16.06
CA VAL A 303 -14.47 4.09 15.96
C VAL A 303 -15.25 4.17 14.66
N PHE A 304 -16.42 4.82 14.71
CA PHE A 304 -17.15 5.10 13.47
C PHE A 304 -16.38 6.11 12.61
N THR A 305 -16.59 6.05 11.31
CA THR A 305 -16.04 7.01 10.36
C THR A 305 -17.16 7.69 9.58
N ASP A 306 -16.77 8.58 8.67
CA ASP A 306 -17.70 9.06 7.65
C ASP A 306 -18.17 7.89 6.75
N ASN A 307 -17.35 6.87 6.51
CA ASN A 307 -17.49 5.92 5.39
C ASN A 307 -17.70 4.46 5.82
N ASP A 308 -18.41 4.22 6.92
CA ASP A 308 -18.61 2.86 7.45
C ASP A 308 -19.34 1.96 6.44
N GLY A 309 -20.33 2.50 5.71
CA GLY A 309 -21.07 1.79 4.68
C GLY A 309 -20.18 1.38 3.50
N HIS A 310 -19.48 2.34 2.91
CA HIS A 310 -18.57 2.14 1.79
C HIS A 310 -17.54 1.03 2.06
N PHE A 311 -16.80 1.14 3.17
CA PHE A 311 -15.76 0.16 3.50
C PHE A 311 -16.33 -1.21 3.88
N THR A 312 -17.50 -1.25 4.54
CA THR A 312 -18.18 -2.52 4.80
C THR A 312 -18.69 -3.17 3.49
N GLY A 313 -19.04 -2.37 2.48
CA GLY A 313 -19.36 -2.82 1.13
C GLY A 313 -18.18 -3.49 0.41
N LEU A 314 -17.01 -2.88 0.49
CA LEU A 314 -15.76 -3.47 0.00
C LEU A 314 -15.39 -4.75 0.77
N TYR A 315 -15.56 -4.76 2.09
CA TYR A 315 -15.37 -5.95 2.90
C TYR A 315 -16.34 -7.07 2.51
N LEU A 316 -17.62 -6.77 2.27
CA LEU A 316 -18.60 -7.73 1.74
C LEU A 316 -18.11 -8.36 0.43
N GLY A 317 -17.58 -7.54 -0.49
CA GLY A 317 -16.93 -8.02 -1.70
C GLY A 317 -15.76 -8.97 -1.40
N ALA A 318 -14.87 -8.58 -0.47
CA ALA A 318 -13.70 -9.36 -0.09
C ALA A 318 -14.06 -10.77 0.42
N VAL A 319 -14.97 -10.86 1.40
CA VAL A 319 -15.37 -12.15 1.98
C VAL A 319 -16.23 -12.97 1.03
N SER A 320 -16.98 -12.32 0.12
CA SER A 320 -17.74 -13.02 -0.93
C SER A 320 -16.83 -13.64 -1.98
N PHE A 321 -15.79 -12.93 -2.43
CA PHE A 321 -14.73 -13.53 -3.26
C PHE A 321 -13.98 -14.62 -2.51
N GLY A 322 -13.73 -14.42 -1.22
CA GLY A 322 -13.04 -15.40 -0.39
C GLY A 322 -13.82 -16.69 -0.23
N TYR A 323 -15.14 -16.62 -0.04
CA TYR A 323 -16.02 -17.77 -0.10
C TYR A 323 -15.98 -18.45 -1.46
N ALA A 324 -16.10 -17.68 -2.56
CA ALA A 324 -16.04 -18.23 -3.91
C ALA A 324 -14.74 -18.98 -4.21
N ALA A 325 -13.62 -18.50 -3.66
CA ALA A 325 -12.30 -19.06 -3.87
C ALA A 325 -11.99 -20.27 -2.97
N THR A 326 -12.57 -20.34 -1.77
CA THR A 326 -12.15 -21.31 -0.74
C THR A 326 -13.25 -22.24 -0.25
N GLY A 327 -14.52 -21.91 -0.48
CA GLY A 327 -15.67 -22.60 0.12
C GLY A 327 -15.77 -22.45 1.64
N SER A 328 -15.03 -21.53 2.26
CA SER A 328 -14.95 -21.37 3.71
C SER A 328 -16.31 -20.99 4.34
N PRO A 329 -16.87 -21.81 5.25
CA PRO A 329 -18.12 -21.47 5.94
C PRO A 329 -18.03 -20.20 6.78
N LYS A 330 -16.84 -19.89 7.33
CA LYS A 330 -16.60 -18.65 8.07
C LYS A 330 -16.77 -17.44 7.14
N LEU A 331 -16.14 -17.46 5.96
CA LEU A 331 -16.22 -16.34 5.00
C LEU A 331 -17.65 -16.16 4.48
N ARG A 332 -18.39 -17.26 4.28
CA ARG A 332 -19.83 -17.20 3.97
C ARG A 332 -20.60 -16.48 5.08
N GLN A 333 -20.36 -16.83 6.34
CA GLN A 333 -21.03 -16.19 7.48
C GLN A 333 -20.64 -14.71 7.62
N ASP A 334 -19.37 -14.37 7.41
CA ASP A 334 -18.90 -12.99 7.40
C ASP A 334 -19.59 -12.18 6.28
N ALA A 335 -19.80 -12.78 5.10
CA ALA A 335 -20.53 -12.16 4.00
C ALA A 335 -22.01 -11.91 4.35
N VAL A 336 -22.68 -12.90 4.95
CA VAL A 336 -24.07 -12.74 5.43
C VAL A 336 -24.17 -11.61 6.46
N ASN A 337 -23.21 -11.52 7.39
CA ASN A 337 -23.19 -10.48 8.43
C ASN A 337 -22.97 -9.09 7.82
N ALA A 338 -21.99 -8.95 6.93
CA ALA A 338 -21.70 -7.69 6.24
C ALA A 338 -22.88 -7.24 5.37
N PHE A 339 -23.53 -8.15 4.64
CA PHE A 339 -24.74 -7.85 3.88
C PHE A 339 -25.86 -7.31 4.77
N ARG A 340 -26.12 -7.96 5.92
CA ARG A 340 -27.13 -7.50 6.88
C ARG A 340 -26.82 -6.12 7.47
N ALA A 341 -25.54 -5.83 7.76
CA ALA A 341 -25.12 -4.52 8.23
C ALA A 341 -25.44 -3.44 7.18
N LEU A 342 -25.09 -3.67 5.91
CA LEU A 342 -25.36 -2.73 4.82
C LEU A 342 -26.85 -2.57 4.53
N ALA A 343 -27.63 -3.66 4.57
CA ALA A 343 -29.07 -3.62 4.39
C ALA A 343 -29.73 -2.72 5.46
N PHE A 344 -29.27 -2.84 6.71
CA PHE A 344 -29.76 -2.03 7.84
C PHE A 344 -29.56 -0.52 7.63
N LEU A 345 -28.52 -0.08 6.91
CA LEU A 345 -28.31 1.34 6.60
C LEU A 345 -29.45 1.94 5.77
N SER A 346 -30.19 1.13 4.99
CA SER A 346 -31.38 1.58 4.26
C SER A 346 -32.69 1.48 5.06
N GLU A 347 -32.64 0.82 6.22
CA GLU A 347 -33.80 0.55 7.09
C GLU A 347 -33.87 1.53 8.25
N VAL A 348 -32.72 1.84 8.85
CA VAL A 348 -32.59 2.71 10.03
C VAL A 348 -33.10 4.14 9.78
N THR A 349 -33.18 4.54 8.50
CA THR A 349 -33.61 5.87 8.08
C THR A 349 -35.14 5.96 7.90
N GLU A 350 -35.84 4.82 7.86
CA GLU A 350 -37.28 4.74 7.71
C GLU A 350 -37.98 4.99 9.06
N GLY A 351 -38.34 6.25 9.34
CA GLY A 351 -39.07 6.64 10.54
C GLY A 351 -38.28 7.53 11.50
N GLY A 352 -38.66 7.52 12.77
CA GLY A 352 -37.97 8.29 13.80
C GLY A 352 -38.26 9.79 13.77
N THR A 353 -37.30 10.56 14.25
CA THR A 353 -37.45 12.02 14.42
C THR A 353 -37.48 12.81 13.11
N HIS A 354 -36.75 12.34 12.10
CA HIS A 354 -36.63 12.97 10.78
C HIS A 354 -36.55 11.86 9.72
N PRO A 355 -37.68 11.20 9.39
CA PRO A 355 -37.68 10.09 8.45
C PRO A 355 -37.18 10.51 7.07
N ALA A 356 -36.25 9.74 6.51
CA ALA A 356 -35.88 9.89 5.11
C ALA A 356 -36.92 9.21 4.20
N PRO A 357 -37.08 9.64 2.93
CA PRO A 357 -37.87 8.90 1.96
C PRO A 357 -37.37 7.46 1.83
N LYS A 358 -38.30 6.51 1.69
CA LYS A 358 -38.00 5.08 1.61
C LYS A 358 -36.88 4.81 0.60
N GLY A 359 -35.88 4.04 1.01
CA GLY A 359 -34.73 3.65 0.19
C GLY A 359 -33.55 4.61 0.17
N PHE A 360 -33.62 5.72 0.90
CA PHE A 360 -32.42 6.45 1.29
C PHE A 360 -31.50 5.54 2.14
N ILE A 361 -30.18 5.69 1.99
CA ILE A 361 -29.19 4.96 2.79
C ILE A 361 -28.51 5.90 3.79
N ALA A 362 -28.38 5.50 5.05
CA ALA A 362 -27.50 6.17 6.00
C ALA A 362 -26.03 5.90 5.66
N ARG A 363 -25.17 6.88 5.97
CA ARG A 363 -23.72 6.77 5.76
C ARG A 363 -23.04 5.88 6.82
N ALA A 364 -23.49 6.05 8.06
CA ALA A 364 -23.01 5.33 9.24
C ALA A 364 -24.09 5.33 10.31
N VAL A 365 -23.98 4.42 11.29
CA VAL A 365 -24.89 4.36 12.45
C VAL A 365 -24.13 4.39 13.76
N LYS A 366 -24.72 4.96 14.80
CA LYS A 366 -24.13 5.02 16.14
C LYS A 366 -25.21 4.74 17.19
N PRO A 367 -24.99 3.80 18.13
CA PRO A 367 -25.96 3.55 19.21
C PRO A 367 -26.26 4.81 20.02
N THR A 368 -27.51 5.00 20.43
CA THR A 368 -27.91 6.14 21.29
C THR A 368 -27.41 6.03 22.73
N SER A 369 -26.89 4.87 23.13
CA SER A 369 -26.14 4.68 24.37
C SER A 369 -24.76 5.36 24.36
N GLU A 370 -24.24 5.70 23.18
CA GLU A 370 -23.02 6.49 23.03
C GLU A 370 -23.32 8.01 22.95
N PRO A 371 -22.32 8.88 23.17
CA PRO A 371 -22.53 10.33 23.15
C PRO A 371 -23.17 10.83 21.84
N ASN A 372 -24.18 11.71 21.94
CA ASN A 372 -24.83 12.31 20.77
C ASN A 372 -23.78 13.02 19.88
N PRO A 373 -23.68 12.67 18.59
CA PRO A 373 -22.70 13.29 17.68
C PRO A 373 -23.15 14.65 17.13
N ASN A 374 -24.42 15.07 17.26
CA ASN A 374 -24.89 16.33 16.68
C ASN A 374 -24.20 17.62 17.20
N PRO A 375 -23.75 17.74 18.47
CA PRO A 375 -23.12 18.98 18.95
C PRO A 375 -21.85 19.41 18.20
N GLN A 376 -21.14 18.50 17.53
CA GLN A 376 -19.98 18.83 16.68
C GLN A 376 -20.37 19.14 15.21
N PHE A 377 -21.65 18.99 14.88
CA PHE A 377 -22.24 19.12 13.55
C PHE A 377 -23.43 20.06 13.54
N ASP A 378 -23.35 21.15 14.31
CA ASP A 378 -24.44 22.13 14.44
C ASP A 378 -24.58 23.02 13.19
N LEU A 379 -25.57 23.92 13.22
CA LEU A 379 -25.81 24.86 12.12
C LEU A 379 -24.59 25.76 11.84
N GLU A 380 -23.82 26.14 12.86
CA GLU A 380 -22.64 26.97 12.67
C GLU A 380 -21.54 26.20 11.93
N TYR A 381 -21.35 24.93 12.26
CA TYR A 381 -20.48 24.03 11.51
C TYR A 381 -20.87 24.00 10.02
N ASP A 382 -22.15 23.83 9.71
CA ASP A 382 -22.64 23.78 8.33
C ASP A 382 -22.44 25.10 7.60
N LEU A 383 -22.79 26.22 8.23
CA LEU A 383 -22.57 27.55 7.65
C LEU A 383 -21.09 27.85 7.43
N ARG A 384 -20.21 27.38 8.32
CA ARG A 384 -18.75 27.51 8.16
C ARG A 384 -18.23 26.71 6.98
N ARG A 385 -18.68 25.46 6.83
CA ARG A 385 -18.33 24.61 5.69
C ARG A 385 -18.87 25.19 4.39
N ASN A 386 -20.12 25.63 4.37
CA ASN A 386 -20.77 26.21 3.20
C ASN A 386 -20.09 27.49 2.69
N ARG A 387 -19.52 28.31 3.58
CA ARG A 387 -18.71 29.47 3.18
C ARG A 387 -17.43 29.09 2.41
N ALA A 388 -16.85 27.93 2.69
CA ALA A 388 -15.67 27.43 1.97
C ALA A 388 -16.05 26.62 0.72
N ASP A 389 -17.27 26.11 0.68
CA ASP A 389 -17.76 25.15 -0.30
C ASP A 389 -19.26 25.38 -0.50
N ALA A 390 -19.61 26.13 -1.54
CA ALA A 390 -20.99 26.56 -1.78
C ALA A 390 -21.96 25.39 -2.02
N LEU A 391 -21.44 24.19 -2.34
CA LEU A 391 -22.23 22.96 -2.52
C LEU A 391 -22.40 22.16 -1.22
N TRP A 392 -21.77 22.59 -0.12
CA TRP A 392 -21.94 21.96 1.18
C TRP A 392 -23.40 22.06 1.64
N LYS A 393 -24.04 20.91 1.84
CA LYS A 393 -25.44 20.83 2.27
C LYS A 393 -25.57 21.31 3.72
N ILE A 394 -26.52 22.21 3.96
CA ILE A 394 -26.90 22.66 5.31
C ILE A 394 -28.08 21.79 5.74
N ILE A 395 -27.87 20.88 6.69
CA ILE A 395 -28.88 19.87 7.07
C ILE A 395 -28.78 19.57 8.56
N GLN A 396 -29.91 19.69 9.27
CA GLN A 396 -29.99 19.54 10.71
C GLN A 396 -31.24 18.70 11.11
N PRO A 397 -31.12 17.80 12.09
CA PRO A 397 -29.86 17.31 12.68
C PRO A 397 -29.07 16.49 11.63
N ARG A 398 -27.73 16.45 11.74
CA ARG A 398 -26.89 15.57 10.89
C ARG A 398 -27.00 14.09 11.24
N TRP A 399 -27.39 13.83 12.48
CA TRP A 399 -27.60 12.49 13.00
C TRP A 399 -28.98 12.38 13.62
N PRO A 400 -30.04 12.22 12.80
CA PRO A 400 -31.37 11.95 13.34
C PRO A 400 -31.41 10.65 14.14
N VAL A 401 -32.38 10.57 15.04
CA VAL A 401 -32.68 9.34 15.79
C VAL A 401 -33.73 8.53 15.02
N ASP A 402 -33.48 7.23 14.89
CA ASP A 402 -34.34 6.26 14.21
C ASP A 402 -35.68 6.02 14.92
N ALA A 403 -36.54 5.21 14.32
CA ALA A 403 -37.87 4.90 14.86
C ALA A 403 -37.86 4.17 16.20
N THR A 404 -36.82 3.36 16.45
CA THR A 404 -36.68 2.60 17.71
C THR A 404 -36.12 3.43 18.85
N GLY A 405 -35.42 4.53 18.55
CA GLY A 405 -34.68 5.31 19.54
C GLY A 405 -33.33 4.70 19.91
N GLU A 406 -32.93 3.59 19.29
CA GLU A 406 -31.66 2.89 19.57
C GLU A 406 -30.50 3.43 18.74
N TRP A 407 -30.76 4.12 17.62
CA TRP A 407 -29.73 4.51 16.66
C TRP A 407 -29.77 5.99 16.29
N TYR A 408 -28.61 6.63 16.34
CA TYR A 408 -28.28 7.76 15.49
C TYR A 408 -27.85 7.23 14.12
N TRP A 409 -28.32 7.85 13.04
CA TRP A 409 -27.85 7.52 11.69
C TRP A 409 -27.36 8.79 10.98
N LYS A 410 -26.27 8.68 10.24
CA LYS A 410 -25.66 9.82 9.54
C LYS A 410 -26.33 10.05 8.20
N ASN A 411 -26.78 11.28 7.96
CA ASN A 411 -27.36 11.72 6.70
C ASN A 411 -26.31 12.30 5.73
N ASP A 412 -26.78 12.88 4.62
CA ASP A 412 -25.99 13.45 3.53
C ASP A 412 -25.01 12.42 2.92
N SER A 413 -25.54 11.22 2.69
CA SER A 413 -24.81 10.09 2.14
C SER A 413 -24.28 10.40 0.74
N SER A 414 -23.03 10.03 0.52
CA SER A 414 -22.29 10.34 -0.70
C SER A 414 -22.35 9.19 -1.70
N SER A 415 -21.96 9.44 -2.96
CA SER A 415 -21.99 8.45 -4.04
C SER A 415 -21.03 7.28 -3.80
N ASP A 416 -19.91 7.49 -3.10
CA ASP A 416 -18.97 6.44 -2.70
C ASP A 416 -19.65 5.35 -1.87
N GLU A 417 -20.60 5.70 -0.98
CA GLU A 417 -21.38 4.71 -0.23
C GLU A 417 -22.13 3.76 -1.17
N LEU A 418 -22.81 4.31 -2.18
CA LEU A 418 -23.56 3.52 -3.15
C LEU A 418 -22.63 2.65 -3.99
N ASP A 419 -21.48 3.16 -4.43
CA ASP A 419 -20.49 2.37 -5.18
C ASP A 419 -20.01 1.16 -4.37
N GLY A 420 -19.65 1.35 -3.10
CA GLY A 420 -19.22 0.27 -2.21
C GLY A 420 -20.33 -0.74 -1.94
N HIS A 421 -21.56 -0.26 -1.67
CA HIS A 421 -22.72 -1.10 -1.40
C HIS A 421 -23.09 -1.95 -2.62
N PHE A 422 -23.27 -1.35 -3.79
CA PHE A 422 -23.66 -2.05 -5.01
C PHE A 422 -22.55 -3.01 -5.49
N PHE A 423 -21.28 -2.63 -5.35
CA PHE A 423 -20.18 -3.53 -5.61
C PHE A 423 -20.28 -4.81 -4.75
N GLY A 424 -20.43 -4.65 -3.43
CA GLY A 424 -20.56 -5.76 -2.49
C GLY A 424 -21.81 -6.60 -2.72
N PHE A 425 -22.98 -5.96 -2.91
CA PHE A 425 -24.26 -6.65 -3.13
C PHE A 425 -24.24 -7.55 -4.36
N ALA A 426 -23.71 -7.07 -5.49
CA ALA A 426 -23.64 -7.86 -6.72
C ALA A 426 -22.67 -9.06 -6.58
N VAL A 427 -21.51 -8.87 -5.94
CA VAL A 427 -20.58 -9.99 -5.69
C VAL A 427 -21.22 -11.03 -4.75
N TYR A 428 -21.84 -10.58 -3.66
CA TYR A 428 -22.54 -11.44 -2.71
C TYR A 428 -23.66 -12.24 -3.39
N TYR A 429 -24.49 -11.58 -4.19
CA TYR A 429 -25.56 -12.20 -4.98
C TYR A 429 -25.04 -13.28 -5.92
N ASP A 430 -23.98 -12.98 -6.69
CA ASP A 430 -23.43 -13.86 -7.70
C ASP A 430 -22.68 -15.07 -7.12
N ARG A 431 -22.07 -14.90 -5.94
CA ARG A 431 -21.02 -15.82 -5.46
C ARG A 431 -21.34 -16.52 -4.14
N VAL A 432 -22.28 -16.00 -3.36
CA VAL A 432 -22.57 -16.51 -2.01
C VAL A 432 -24.00 -17.00 -1.87
N CYS A 433 -24.97 -16.29 -2.43
CA CYS A 433 -26.38 -16.66 -2.34
C CYS A 433 -26.67 -17.96 -3.10
N GLU A 434 -27.12 -18.98 -2.39
CA GLU A 434 -27.42 -20.31 -2.94
C GLU A 434 -28.93 -20.54 -3.08
N THR A 435 -29.73 -19.97 -2.18
CA THR A 435 -31.20 -20.13 -2.20
C THR A 435 -31.90 -18.89 -2.77
N GLU A 436 -33.14 -19.07 -3.23
CA GLU A 436 -33.93 -17.94 -3.72
C GLU A 436 -34.31 -16.97 -2.59
N GLU A 437 -34.47 -17.45 -1.35
CA GLU A 437 -34.72 -16.57 -0.20
C GLU A 437 -33.53 -15.64 0.08
N GLU A 438 -32.30 -16.16 -0.02
CA GLU A 438 -31.09 -15.34 0.13
C GLU A 438 -30.99 -14.30 -0.99
N LYS A 439 -31.27 -14.72 -2.23
CA LYS A 439 -31.31 -13.83 -3.39
C LYS A 439 -32.40 -12.78 -3.30
N ASP A 440 -33.58 -13.14 -2.79
CA ASP A 440 -34.72 -12.24 -2.61
C ASP A 440 -34.41 -11.13 -1.61
N ALA A 441 -33.68 -11.42 -0.54
CA ALA A 441 -33.23 -10.40 0.40
C ALA A 441 -32.35 -9.33 -0.29
N VAL A 442 -31.43 -9.75 -1.17
CA VAL A 442 -30.61 -8.80 -1.95
C VAL A 442 -31.47 -8.02 -2.95
N ARG A 443 -32.39 -8.69 -3.66
CA ARG A 443 -33.34 -8.06 -4.59
C ARG A 443 -34.16 -6.97 -3.91
N GLU A 444 -34.61 -7.21 -2.68
CA GLU A 444 -35.38 -6.24 -1.91
C GLU A 444 -34.57 -4.97 -1.60
N VAL A 445 -33.34 -5.13 -1.08
CA VAL A 445 -32.45 -4.00 -0.75
C VAL A 445 -32.10 -3.20 -2.00
N VAL A 446 -31.67 -3.88 -3.06
CA VAL A 446 -31.30 -3.24 -4.34
C VAL A 446 -32.49 -2.51 -4.96
N ARG A 447 -33.68 -3.13 -4.97
CA ARG A 447 -34.91 -2.49 -5.48
C ARG A 447 -35.27 -1.27 -4.64
N ARG A 448 -35.24 -1.38 -3.31
CA ARG A 448 -35.54 -0.27 -2.40
C ARG A 448 -34.67 0.96 -2.70
N ILE A 449 -33.36 0.78 -2.87
CA ILE A 449 -32.43 1.88 -3.14
C ILE A 449 -32.59 2.43 -4.57
N MET A 450 -32.69 1.57 -5.58
CA MET A 450 -32.83 2.05 -6.95
C MET A 450 -34.18 2.70 -7.23
N ASP A 451 -35.27 2.16 -6.69
CA ASP A 451 -36.59 2.79 -6.82
C ASP A 451 -36.62 4.15 -6.13
N HIS A 452 -35.89 4.34 -5.04
CA HIS A 452 -35.69 5.65 -4.45
C HIS A 452 -35.02 6.61 -5.44
N ILE A 453 -33.86 6.24 -6.00
CA ILE A 453 -33.12 7.10 -6.93
C ILE A 453 -33.99 7.46 -8.14
N LEU A 454 -34.72 6.49 -8.71
CA LEU A 454 -35.59 6.72 -9.87
C LEU A 454 -36.81 7.59 -9.53
N ALA A 455 -37.44 7.37 -8.37
CA ALA A 455 -38.60 8.17 -7.95
C ALA A 455 -38.25 9.64 -7.71
N HIS A 456 -36.98 9.93 -7.39
CA HIS A 456 -36.50 11.28 -7.10
C HIS A 456 -35.65 11.87 -8.23
N GLY A 457 -35.99 11.54 -9.48
CA GLY A 457 -35.36 12.16 -10.65
C GLY A 457 -33.89 11.82 -10.80
N TYR A 458 -33.51 10.58 -10.49
CA TYR A 458 -32.14 10.05 -10.52
C TYR A 458 -31.23 10.57 -9.41
N ASN A 459 -31.77 11.12 -8.31
CA ASN A 459 -30.97 11.63 -7.21
C ASN A 459 -31.27 10.88 -5.91
N LEU A 460 -30.27 10.77 -5.03
CA LEU A 460 -30.43 10.28 -3.66
C LEU A 460 -30.96 11.44 -2.81
N VAL A 461 -32.18 11.35 -2.32
CA VAL A 461 -32.88 12.43 -1.58
C VAL A 461 -32.98 12.10 -0.10
N ASP A 462 -32.62 13.06 0.73
CA ASP A 462 -32.49 12.91 2.18
C ASP A 462 -33.78 13.27 2.94
N HIS A 463 -33.75 13.26 4.27
CA HIS A 463 -34.88 13.58 5.15
C HIS A 463 -35.39 15.02 5.04
N ASP A 464 -34.59 15.93 4.50
CA ASP A 464 -35.01 17.30 4.20
C ASP A 464 -35.74 17.43 2.85
N GLY A 465 -35.87 16.34 2.09
CA GLY A 465 -36.53 16.31 0.79
C GLY A 465 -35.67 16.81 -0.36
N GLU A 466 -34.39 17.11 -0.11
CA GLU A 466 -33.44 17.59 -1.12
C GLU A 466 -32.37 16.52 -1.43
N PRO A 467 -31.81 16.50 -2.65
CA PRO A 467 -30.70 15.64 -2.99
C PRO A 467 -29.55 15.76 -1.99
N THR A 468 -28.84 14.66 -1.71
CA THR A 468 -27.57 14.74 -0.99
C THR A 468 -26.57 15.55 -1.81
N ARG A 469 -25.46 15.92 -1.15
CA ARG A 469 -24.40 16.64 -1.85
C ARG A 469 -23.90 15.86 -3.06
N TRP A 470 -23.47 14.62 -2.88
CA TRP A 470 -22.76 13.85 -3.92
C TRP A 470 -23.64 12.82 -4.65
N GLY A 471 -24.80 12.45 -4.09
CA GLY A 471 -25.76 11.53 -4.68
C GLY A 471 -26.60 12.16 -5.78
N ARG A 472 -25.95 12.80 -6.75
CA ARG A 472 -26.57 13.50 -7.87
C ARG A 472 -26.23 12.82 -9.19
N PHE A 473 -27.24 12.23 -9.82
CA PHE A 473 -27.07 11.47 -11.06
C PHE A 473 -28.04 11.90 -12.15
N SER A 474 -28.81 12.97 -11.95
CA SER A 474 -29.75 13.48 -12.95
C SER A 474 -29.04 14.07 -14.18
N PRO A 475 -29.61 13.96 -15.39
CA PRO A 475 -29.04 14.61 -16.57
C PRO A 475 -28.97 16.14 -16.44
N ASP A 476 -29.86 16.74 -15.65
CA ASP A 476 -29.84 18.18 -15.38
C ASP A 476 -28.64 18.58 -14.52
N ASP A 477 -28.29 17.78 -13.51
CA ASP A 477 -27.07 17.97 -12.73
C ASP A 477 -25.83 17.67 -13.59
N LEU A 478 -25.71 16.48 -14.17
CA LEU A 478 -24.44 16.05 -14.77
C LEU A 478 -24.16 16.72 -16.12
N ASN A 479 -25.16 16.92 -16.98
CA ASN A 479 -24.94 17.45 -18.33
C ASN A 479 -25.30 18.93 -18.48
N ARG A 480 -26.13 19.49 -17.59
CA ARG A 480 -26.68 20.86 -17.74
C ARG A 480 -26.30 21.80 -16.60
N ASN A 481 -25.59 21.33 -15.57
CA ASN A 481 -25.09 22.16 -14.49
C ASN A 481 -23.54 22.17 -14.46
N PRO A 482 -22.90 23.34 -14.67
CA PRO A 482 -21.45 23.43 -14.65
C PRO A 482 -20.82 23.13 -13.27
N ALA A 483 -21.60 23.18 -12.18
CA ALA A 483 -21.09 22.85 -10.84
C ALA A 483 -20.70 21.38 -10.69
N TRP A 484 -21.22 20.49 -11.55
CA TRP A 484 -21.00 19.05 -11.52
C TRP A 484 -20.17 18.56 -12.71
N CYS A 485 -19.43 19.44 -13.38
CA CYS A 485 -18.64 19.05 -14.55
C CYS A 485 -17.55 18.03 -14.23
N ASP A 486 -16.93 18.13 -13.05
CA ASP A 486 -15.85 17.24 -12.62
C ASP A 486 -16.39 15.85 -12.24
N GLU A 487 -17.58 15.79 -11.64
CA GLU A 487 -18.28 14.55 -11.26
C GLU A 487 -19.05 13.88 -12.42
N ARG A 488 -19.22 14.58 -13.55
CA ARG A 488 -20.06 14.13 -14.68
C ARG A 488 -19.75 12.70 -15.10
N GLY A 489 -18.47 12.38 -15.26
CA GLY A 489 -18.03 11.06 -15.71
C GLY A 489 -18.32 9.97 -14.70
N LEU A 490 -17.79 10.14 -13.49
CA LEU A 490 -17.84 9.17 -12.42
C LEU A 490 -19.29 8.89 -12.02
N ASN A 491 -20.09 9.93 -11.77
CA ASN A 491 -21.49 9.75 -11.41
C ASN A 491 -22.33 9.19 -12.57
N SER A 492 -21.98 9.46 -13.83
CA SER A 492 -22.61 8.76 -14.97
C SER A 492 -22.28 7.26 -14.94
N LEU A 493 -21.02 6.91 -14.69
CA LEU A 493 -20.55 5.52 -14.58
C LEU A 493 -21.22 4.78 -13.41
N SER A 494 -21.31 5.43 -12.24
CA SER A 494 -21.96 4.93 -11.03
C SER A 494 -23.42 4.57 -11.29
N ILE A 495 -24.28 5.49 -11.75
CA ILE A 495 -25.70 5.17 -11.95
C ILE A 495 -25.94 4.14 -13.05
N LEU A 496 -25.16 4.15 -14.13
CA LEU A 496 -25.23 3.10 -15.14
C LEU A 496 -24.91 1.73 -14.53
N THR A 497 -23.94 1.67 -13.62
CA THR A 497 -23.59 0.44 -12.91
C THR A 497 -24.69 0.01 -11.96
N TYR A 498 -25.28 0.92 -11.18
CA TYR A 498 -26.36 0.57 -10.26
C TYR A 498 -27.59 0.04 -10.98
N LEU A 499 -27.95 0.64 -12.13
CA LEU A 499 -29.03 0.16 -13.00
C LEU A 499 -28.69 -1.20 -13.62
N SER A 500 -27.44 -1.41 -14.03
CA SER A 500 -26.96 -2.68 -14.58
C SER A 500 -27.07 -3.80 -13.54
N ILE A 501 -26.60 -3.54 -12.31
CA ILE A 501 -26.72 -4.46 -11.17
C ILE A 501 -28.18 -4.70 -10.81
N ALA A 502 -29.02 -3.66 -10.74
CA ALA A 502 -30.43 -3.80 -10.41
C ALA A 502 -31.17 -4.64 -11.45
N HIS A 503 -30.89 -4.44 -12.74
CA HIS A 503 -31.43 -5.30 -13.80
C HIS A 503 -30.96 -6.75 -13.64
N HIS A 504 -29.65 -6.98 -13.42
CA HIS A 504 -29.08 -8.32 -13.25
C HIS A 504 -29.67 -9.06 -12.04
N VAL A 505 -29.72 -8.42 -10.89
CA VAL A 505 -30.17 -9.01 -9.61
C VAL A 505 -31.68 -9.25 -9.59
N THR A 506 -32.47 -8.29 -10.10
CA THR A 506 -33.93 -8.33 -9.98
C THR A 506 -34.65 -8.92 -11.20
N GLY A 507 -34.02 -8.91 -12.37
CA GLY A 507 -34.64 -9.26 -13.65
C GLY A 507 -35.69 -8.24 -14.15
N ASP A 508 -35.85 -7.10 -13.48
CA ASP A 508 -36.84 -6.08 -13.85
C ASP A 508 -36.33 -5.23 -15.02
N ALA A 509 -37.01 -5.34 -16.17
CA ALA A 509 -36.64 -4.69 -17.42
C ALA A 509 -36.59 -3.16 -17.30
N LYS A 510 -37.32 -2.54 -16.36
CA LYS A 510 -37.36 -1.09 -16.21
C LYS A 510 -35.95 -0.49 -15.99
N TYR A 511 -35.08 -1.20 -15.25
CA TYR A 511 -33.74 -0.71 -14.98
C TYR A 511 -32.88 -0.71 -16.23
N ARG A 512 -33.02 -1.72 -17.10
CA ARG A 512 -32.33 -1.78 -18.39
C ARG A 512 -32.82 -0.69 -19.34
N GLU A 513 -34.13 -0.44 -19.39
CA GLU A 513 -34.71 0.63 -20.20
C GLU A 513 -34.16 2.00 -19.79
N VAL A 514 -34.10 2.28 -18.48
CA VAL A 514 -33.51 3.52 -17.96
C VAL A 514 -32.01 3.59 -18.24
N LEU A 515 -31.27 2.50 -18.06
CA LEU A 515 -29.84 2.43 -18.38
C LEU A 515 -29.59 2.81 -19.83
N LEU A 516 -30.32 2.21 -20.78
CA LEU A 516 -30.16 2.48 -22.20
C LEU A 516 -30.50 3.93 -22.55
N LYS A 517 -31.58 4.48 -21.96
CA LYS A 517 -31.93 5.90 -22.13
C LYS A 517 -30.80 6.81 -21.66
N LEU A 518 -30.29 6.60 -20.44
CA LEU A 518 -29.21 7.44 -19.91
C LEU A 518 -27.93 7.29 -20.76
N ALA A 519 -27.55 6.05 -21.09
CA ALA A 519 -26.32 5.75 -21.80
C ALA A 519 -26.32 6.28 -23.24
N LEU A 520 -27.43 6.10 -23.97
CA LEU A 520 -27.53 6.36 -25.41
C LEU A 520 -28.13 7.73 -25.74
N ASP A 521 -29.13 8.18 -24.97
CA ASP A 521 -29.90 9.40 -25.29
C ASP A 521 -29.42 10.60 -24.47
N GLU A 522 -29.11 10.40 -23.19
CA GLU A 522 -28.57 11.46 -22.31
C GLU A 522 -27.03 11.50 -22.31
N GLY A 523 -26.37 10.67 -23.12
CA GLY A 523 -24.92 10.73 -23.34
C GLY A 523 -24.04 10.15 -22.22
N TYR A 524 -24.61 9.42 -21.25
CA TYR A 524 -23.85 8.91 -20.10
C TYR A 524 -22.81 7.87 -20.51
N GLY A 525 -23.09 7.11 -21.56
CA GLY A 525 -22.10 6.19 -22.12
C GLY A 525 -20.86 6.95 -22.59
N MET A 526 -21.04 8.15 -23.17
CA MET A 526 -19.91 8.96 -23.60
C MET A 526 -19.19 9.64 -22.45
N ASN A 527 -19.95 10.17 -21.47
CA ASN A 527 -19.37 10.70 -20.23
C ASN A 527 -18.41 9.69 -19.58
N GLY A 528 -18.87 8.44 -19.40
CA GLY A 528 -18.08 7.36 -18.82
C GLY A 528 -16.91 6.89 -19.71
N MET A 529 -17.04 6.98 -21.04
CA MET A 529 -15.97 6.59 -21.97
C MET A 529 -14.78 7.55 -21.98
N THR A 530 -15.04 8.87 -22.03
CA THR A 530 -14.00 9.86 -22.35
C THR A 530 -13.42 10.55 -21.13
N GLN A 531 -14.17 10.62 -20.04
CA GLN A 531 -13.79 11.45 -18.90
C GLN A 531 -14.49 10.94 -17.63
N PRO A 532 -14.21 9.71 -17.13
CA PRO A 532 -14.70 9.28 -15.82
C PRO A 532 -14.31 10.32 -14.75
N LYS A 533 -13.14 10.95 -14.89
CA LYS A 533 -12.79 12.23 -14.25
C LYS A 533 -11.73 12.95 -15.07
N CYS A 534 -11.39 14.19 -14.71
CA CYS A 534 -10.12 14.78 -15.13
C CYS A 534 -8.98 13.96 -14.54
N LEU A 535 -8.19 13.28 -15.38
CA LEU A 535 -6.99 12.53 -14.97
C LEU A 535 -5.74 13.40 -15.21
N PRO A 536 -5.33 14.31 -14.30
CA PRO A 536 -4.12 15.10 -14.50
C PRO A 536 -2.82 14.29 -14.37
N GLY A 537 -2.92 12.96 -14.24
CA GLY A 537 -1.80 12.03 -14.22
C GLY A 537 -1.33 11.69 -12.80
N PRO A 538 -0.20 10.95 -12.69
CA PRO A 538 0.42 10.59 -11.41
C PRO A 538 0.62 11.81 -10.49
N GLY A 539 0.29 11.66 -9.20
CA GLY A 539 0.53 12.70 -8.18
C GLY A 539 -0.52 13.81 -8.09
N GLY A 540 -1.56 13.81 -8.92
CA GLY A 540 -2.68 14.75 -8.77
C GLY A 540 -3.47 14.49 -7.48
N ALA A 541 -3.85 15.57 -6.80
CA ALA A 541 -4.53 15.50 -5.50
C ALA A 541 -5.98 15.00 -5.65
N GLY A 542 -6.42 14.13 -4.75
CA GLY A 542 -7.83 13.70 -4.63
C GLY A 542 -8.25 12.59 -5.60
N HIS A 543 -7.32 12.01 -6.36
CA HIS A 543 -7.68 11.04 -7.39
C HIS A 543 -8.09 9.67 -6.84
N GLN A 544 -7.38 9.17 -5.84
CA GLN A 544 -7.40 7.75 -5.50
C GLN A 544 -8.73 7.22 -4.96
N PRO A 545 -9.51 7.96 -4.14
CA PRO A 545 -10.87 7.54 -3.79
C PRO A 545 -11.74 7.31 -5.04
N ASP A 546 -11.69 8.23 -6.00
CA ASP A 546 -12.49 8.20 -7.22
C ASP A 546 -12.02 7.12 -8.21
N ASP A 547 -10.70 6.82 -8.23
CA ASP A 547 -10.18 5.69 -9.00
C ASP A 547 -10.73 4.38 -8.45
N ASN A 548 -10.74 4.23 -7.12
CA ASN A 548 -11.32 3.07 -6.47
C ASN A 548 -12.82 2.92 -6.83
N MET A 549 -13.59 4.02 -6.78
CA MET A 549 -15.00 4.06 -7.21
C MET A 549 -15.17 3.67 -8.69
N ALA A 550 -14.37 4.23 -9.59
CA ALA A 550 -14.44 3.92 -11.01
C ALA A 550 -14.16 2.44 -11.28
N PHE A 551 -13.14 1.86 -10.65
CA PHE A 551 -12.79 0.44 -10.83
C PHE A 551 -13.85 -0.49 -10.26
N MET A 552 -14.42 -0.20 -9.08
CA MET A 552 -15.59 -0.93 -8.57
C MET A 552 -16.71 -0.97 -9.60
N ASN A 553 -16.99 0.17 -10.24
CA ASN A 553 -18.05 0.29 -11.22
C ASN A 553 -17.75 -0.47 -12.52
N TYR A 554 -16.54 -0.33 -13.07
CA TYR A 554 -16.12 -1.05 -14.27
C TYR A 554 -16.31 -2.56 -14.14
N TYR A 555 -15.99 -3.12 -12.96
CA TYR A 555 -16.04 -4.55 -12.72
C TYR A 555 -17.42 -5.17 -13.05
N HIS A 556 -18.51 -4.54 -12.60
CA HIS A 556 -19.86 -5.03 -12.85
C HIS A 556 -20.41 -4.53 -14.18
N LEU A 557 -20.19 -3.26 -14.50
CA LEU A 557 -20.71 -2.66 -15.74
C LEU A 557 -20.26 -3.42 -16.98
N ILE A 558 -18.96 -3.75 -17.08
CA ILE A 558 -18.41 -4.48 -18.23
C ILE A 558 -18.87 -5.95 -18.24
N ARG A 559 -18.91 -6.60 -17.08
CA ARG A 559 -19.27 -8.03 -16.98
C ARG A 559 -20.75 -8.29 -17.26
N TYR A 560 -21.63 -7.33 -17.00
CA TYR A 560 -23.07 -7.45 -17.20
C TYR A 560 -23.57 -6.79 -18.50
N GLU A 561 -22.75 -5.98 -19.18
CA GLU A 561 -23.17 -5.33 -20.42
C GLU A 561 -23.30 -6.33 -21.58
N THR A 562 -24.42 -6.24 -22.27
CA THR A 562 -24.79 -7.09 -23.42
C THR A 562 -24.90 -6.31 -24.73
N ASP A 563 -24.98 -4.98 -24.68
CA ASP A 563 -24.94 -4.12 -25.86
C ASP A 563 -23.48 -3.96 -26.33
N PRO A 564 -23.14 -4.38 -27.57
CA PRO A 564 -21.76 -4.39 -28.05
C PRO A 564 -21.16 -2.99 -28.21
N LYS A 565 -21.99 -1.96 -28.46
CA LYS A 565 -21.52 -0.58 -28.58
C LYS A 565 -21.14 -0.04 -27.20
N LEU A 566 -22.01 -0.19 -26.21
CA LEU A 566 -21.74 0.21 -24.83
C LEU A 566 -20.55 -0.56 -24.25
N LEU A 567 -20.50 -1.88 -24.48
CA LEU A 567 -19.37 -2.71 -24.04
C LEU A 567 -18.04 -2.20 -24.61
N SER A 568 -17.99 -1.88 -25.91
CA SER A 568 -16.78 -1.32 -26.55
C SER A 568 -16.39 0.05 -25.96
N MET A 569 -17.37 0.86 -25.55
CA MET A 569 -17.13 2.15 -24.90
C MET A 569 -16.56 1.97 -23.49
N PHE A 570 -17.12 1.08 -22.68
CA PHE A 570 -16.63 0.83 -21.31
C PHE A 570 -15.28 0.11 -21.30
N GLN A 571 -15.03 -0.79 -22.26
CA GLN A 571 -13.71 -1.40 -22.47
C GLN A 571 -12.66 -0.36 -22.84
N HIS A 572 -13.01 0.64 -23.65
CA HIS A 572 -12.10 1.76 -23.92
C HIS A 572 -11.81 2.56 -22.65
N ALA A 573 -12.86 2.87 -21.86
CA ALA A 573 -12.75 3.64 -20.63
C ALA A 573 -11.75 3.00 -19.66
N ILE A 574 -11.98 1.74 -19.27
CA ILE A 574 -11.10 1.03 -18.34
C ILE A 574 -9.68 0.85 -18.90
N TYR A 575 -9.53 0.62 -20.22
CA TYR A 575 -8.24 0.51 -20.88
C TYR A 575 -7.41 1.79 -20.78
N THR A 576 -8.04 2.94 -21.03
CA THR A 576 -7.35 4.24 -20.90
C THR A 576 -7.03 4.58 -19.45
N HIS A 577 -7.95 4.30 -18.53
CA HIS A 577 -7.79 4.57 -17.11
C HIS A 577 -6.68 3.71 -16.49
N TRP A 578 -6.69 2.40 -16.75
CA TRP A 578 -5.70 1.46 -16.20
C TRP A 578 -4.26 1.76 -16.63
N LYS A 579 -4.04 2.41 -17.78
CA LYS A 579 -2.69 2.83 -18.21
C LYS A 579 -2.01 3.77 -17.22
N TYR A 580 -2.79 4.57 -16.49
CA TYR A 580 -2.31 5.45 -15.43
C TYR A 580 -2.26 4.71 -14.09
N GLU A 581 -3.32 3.99 -13.73
CA GLU A 581 -3.41 3.28 -12.44
C GLU A 581 -2.36 2.20 -12.24
N ARG A 582 -1.93 1.52 -13.32
CA ARG A 582 -0.91 0.47 -13.21
C ARG A 582 0.41 0.96 -12.59
N LEU A 583 0.69 2.28 -12.63
CA LEU A 583 1.88 2.87 -12.03
C LEU A 583 1.80 2.95 -10.49
N GLU A 584 0.59 2.90 -9.92
CA GLU A 584 0.36 2.87 -8.47
C GLU A 584 0.54 1.47 -7.87
N ARG A 585 0.71 0.44 -8.73
CA ARG A 585 0.90 -0.97 -8.33
C ARG A 585 -0.22 -1.48 -7.43
N ASN A 586 -1.42 -0.95 -7.62
CA ASN A 586 -2.63 -1.31 -6.89
C ASN A 586 -3.15 -2.69 -7.37
N PRO A 587 -3.13 -3.73 -6.53
CA PRO A 587 -3.57 -5.07 -6.91
C PRO A 587 -5.07 -5.13 -7.23
N PHE A 588 -5.90 -4.34 -6.54
CA PHE A 588 -7.35 -4.32 -6.75
C PHE A 588 -7.70 -3.80 -8.16
N ALA A 589 -7.16 -2.64 -8.53
CA ALA A 589 -7.36 -2.07 -9.87
C ALA A 589 -6.82 -3.00 -10.97
N SER A 590 -5.64 -3.59 -10.75
CA SER A 590 -4.99 -4.51 -11.68
C SER A 590 -5.81 -5.78 -11.92
N PHE A 591 -6.36 -6.38 -10.86
CA PHE A 591 -7.20 -7.58 -10.99
C PHE A 591 -8.59 -7.28 -11.57
N ILE A 592 -9.19 -6.13 -11.27
CA ILE A 592 -10.42 -5.70 -11.94
C ILE A 592 -10.19 -5.56 -13.44
N TYR A 593 -9.11 -4.88 -13.83
CA TYR A 593 -8.75 -4.72 -15.23
C TYR A 593 -8.57 -6.07 -15.92
N ALA A 594 -7.79 -6.98 -15.32
CA ALA A 594 -7.58 -8.32 -15.83
C ALA A 594 -8.90 -9.12 -15.95
N ALA A 595 -9.77 -9.05 -14.94
CA ALA A 595 -11.07 -9.73 -14.96
C ALA A 595 -11.99 -9.23 -16.09
N CYS A 596 -11.86 -7.96 -16.49
CA CYS A 596 -12.64 -7.37 -17.56
C CYS A 596 -12.02 -7.58 -18.96
N CYS A 597 -10.69 -7.60 -19.06
CA CYS A 597 -9.98 -7.38 -20.32
C CYS A 597 -9.01 -8.49 -20.75
N LEU A 598 -8.65 -9.44 -19.87
CA LEU A 598 -7.71 -10.51 -20.22
C LEU A 598 -8.20 -11.35 -21.40
N GLY A 599 -7.38 -11.45 -22.45
CA GLY A 599 -7.72 -12.20 -23.67
C GLY A 599 -8.81 -11.56 -24.51
N LYS A 600 -9.13 -10.28 -24.28
CA LYS A 600 -10.15 -9.54 -25.04
C LYS A 600 -9.49 -8.65 -26.09
N VAL A 601 -10.11 -8.60 -27.26
CA VAL A 601 -9.76 -7.66 -28.33
C VAL A 601 -10.95 -6.73 -28.52
N ARG A 602 -10.68 -5.43 -28.56
CA ARG A 602 -11.65 -4.40 -28.91
C ARG A 602 -11.41 -3.93 -30.32
N THR A 603 -12.44 -4.03 -31.16
CA THR A 603 -12.43 -3.54 -32.53
C THR A 603 -13.20 -2.21 -32.62
N ASP A 604 -12.58 -1.19 -33.20
CA ASP A 604 -13.25 0.07 -33.56
C ASP A 604 -12.86 0.54 -34.98
N HIS A 605 -13.25 1.76 -35.35
CA HIS A 605 -12.97 2.34 -36.66
C HIS A 605 -11.47 2.46 -37.00
N TRP A 606 -10.61 2.41 -35.99
CA TRP A 606 -9.16 2.54 -36.10
C TRP A 606 -8.42 1.19 -36.06
N GLY A 607 -9.16 0.09 -35.85
CA GLY A 607 -8.65 -1.29 -35.90
C GLY A 607 -8.84 -2.05 -34.59
N ASP A 608 -8.08 -3.14 -34.46
CA ASP A 608 -8.12 -4.03 -33.29
C ASP A 608 -7.13 -3.55 -32.23
N THR A 609 -7.56 -3.55 -30.97
CA THR A 609 -6.74 -3.27 -29.79
C THR A 609 -6.81 -4.46 -28.84
N ASP A 610 -5.67 -5.10 -28.58
CA ASP A 610 -5.55 -6.10 -27.51
C ASP A 610 -5.64 -5.38 -26.16
N LEU A 611 -6.62 -5.80 -25.35
CA LEU A 611 -6.87 -5.25 -24.02
C LEU A 611 -6.20 -6.08 -22.93
N SER A 612 -5.47 -7.14 -23.27
CA SER A 612 -4.80 -7.97 -22.28
C SER A 612 -3.80 -7.13 -21.47
N PRO A 613 -3.76 -7.29 -20.13
CA PRO A 613 -2.80 -6.57 -19.29
C PRO A 613 -1.36 -6.87 -19.68
N THR A 614 -0.49 -5.87 -19.50
CA THR A 614 0.96 -6.05 -19.68
C THR A 614 1.51 -7.08 -18.69
N PRO A 615 2.62 -7.79 -19.02
CA PRO A 615 3.15 -8.85 -18.17
C PRO A 615 3.48 -8.42 -16.73
N ASP A 616 3.85 -7.15 -16.50
CA ASP A 616 4.16 -6.62 -15.18
C ASP A 616 2.94 -6.43 -14.27
N CYS A 617 1.72 -6.41 -14.83
CA CYS A 617 0.46 -6.23 -14.09
C CYS A 617 0.33 -7.19 -12.89
N PHE A 618 0.47 -8.50 -13.16
CA PHE A 618 0.31 -9.51 -12.12
C PHE A 618 1.53 -9.60 -11.20
N GLY A 619 2.74 -9.36 -11.72
CA GLY A 619 3.97 -9.35 -10.94
C GLY A 619 3.99 -8.23 -9.90
N ASP A 620 3.57 -7.03 -10.29
CA ASP A 620 3.43 -5.89 -9.37
C ASP A 620 2.34 -6.14 -8.33
N ALA A 621 1.18 -6.66 -8.74
CA ALA A 621 0.11 -6.97 -7.82
C ALA A 621 0.55 -7.97 -6.74
N VAL A 622 1.25 -9.04 -7.13
CA VAL A 622 1.76 -10.05 -6.20
C VAL A 622 2.90 -9.50 -5.33
N ASP A 623 3.82 -8.69 -5.86
CA ASP A 623 4.87 -8.03 -5.05
C ASP A 623 4.26 -7.10 -4.00
N THR A 624 3.25 -6.30 -4.36
CA THR A 624 2.51 -5.45 -3.42
C THR A 624 1.84 -6.29 -2.32
N LEU A 625 1.18 -7.41 -2.64
CA LEU A 625 0.58 -8.29 -1.63
C LEU A 625 1.66 -8.92 -0.72
N LYS A 626 2.79 -9.38 -1.28
CA LYS A 626 3.91 -9.91 -0.51
C LYS A 626 4.48 -8.88 0.46
N ARG A 627 4.60 -7.62 0.04
CA ARG A 627 5.16 -6.53 0.84
C ARG A 627 4.16 -5.83 1.77
N TYR A 628 2.86 -6.12 1.63
CA TYR A 628 1.82 -5.45 2.42
C TYR A 628 2.12 -5.51 3.94
N PRO A 629 2.19 -4.38 4.66
CA PRO A 629 2.62 -4.35 6.07
C PRO A 629 1.65 -5.05 7.02
N LEU A 630 2.15 -5.78 8.02
CA LEU A 630 1.29 -6.46 9.00
C LEU A 630 0.70 -5.51 10.06
N ASP A 631 1.44 -4.48 10.50
CA ASP A 631 1.00 -3.65 11.63
C ASP A 631 -0.22 -2.76 11.33
N LEU A 632 -0.27 -2.18 10.12
CA LEU A 632 -1.30 -1.24 9.64
C LEU A 632 -1.52 -0.02 10.55
N VAL A 633 -0.50 0.36 11.32
CA VAL A 633 -0.49 1.56 12.16
C VAL A 633 -0.07 2.77 11.34
N ASP A 634 -0.70 3.92 11.60
CA ASP A 634 -0.48 5.21 10.91
C ASP A 634 0.82 5.90 11.33
N TRP A 635 1.95 5.22 11.18
CA TRP A 635 3.26 5.78 11.55
C TRP A 635 3.62 7.00 10.69
N PRO A 636 4.25 8.03 11.28
CA PRO A 636 4.83 9.12 10.52
C PRO A 636 5.97 8.60 9.64
N MET A 637 6.02 9.05 8.39
CA MET A 637 7.03 8.64 7.41
C MET A 637 7.21 9.74 6.36
N SER A 638 8.43 9.86 5.81
CA SER A 638 8.72 10.81 4.73
C SER A 638 9.77 10.24 3.78
N ASN A 639 9.46 10.19 2.49
CA ASN A 639 10.34 9.85 1.38
C ASN A 639 10.86 11.08 0.61
N ALA A 640 10.52 12.30 1.04
CA ALA A 640 10.93 13.53 0.33
C ALA A 640 12.46 13.76 0.33
N HIS A 641 13.18 13.11 1.23
CA HIS A 641 14.63 13.20 1.37
C HIS A 641 15.41 12.22 0.48
N ARG A 642 14.70 11.29 -0.18
CA ARG A 642 15.32 10.20 -0.92
C ARG A 642 16.07 10.69 -2.16
N LEU A 643 17.25 10.16 -2.39
CA LEU A 643 18.09 10.50 -3.55
C LEU A 643 17.59 9.87 -4.86
N ASP A 644 16.85 8.76 -4.75
CA ASP A 644 16.25 8.02 -5.87
C ASP A 644 14.80 8.46 -6.18
N MET A 645 14.32 9.52 -5.52
CA MET A 645 12.98 10.05 -5.70
C MET A 645 12.92 11.01 -6.90
N VAL A 646 11.94 10.78 -7.77
CA VAL A 646 11.59 11.66 -8.88
C VAL A 646 10.33 12.45 -8.49
N PRO A 647 10.41 13.79 -8.36
CA PRO A 647 9.27 14.61 -7.99
C PRO A 647 8.26 14.68 -9.15
N LEU A 648 6.96 14.64 -8.82
CA LEU A 648 5.86 14.77 -9.78
C LEU A 648 5.25 16.18 -9.80
N THR A 649 5.46 16.95 -8.73
CA THR A 649 4.99 18.32 -8.59
C THR A 649 6.12 19.24 -8.19
N ASP A 650 6.03 20.50 -8.57
CA ASP A 650 6.90 21.56 -8.06
C ASP A 650 6.86 21.57 -6.52
N GLY A 651 8.04 21.56 -5.87
CA GLY A 651 8.16 21.54 -4.40
C GLY A 651 8.18 20.15 -3.74
N ALA A 652 8.15 19.05 -4.50
CA ALA A 652 8.37 17.68 -4.01
C ALA A 652 7.42 17.24 -2.86
N ALA A 653 6.14 17.63 -2.92
CA ALA A 653 5.09 17.06 -2.06
C ALA A 653 4.66 15.66 -2.53
N SER A 654 4.79 15.39 -3.83
CA SER A 654 4.51 14.10 -4.46
C SER A 654 5.67 13.64 -5.34
N GLY A 655 5.86 12.32 -5.44
CA GLY A 655 6.96 11.73 -6.18
C GLY A 655 6.92 10.21 -6.21
N GLY A 656 7.79 9.64 -7.03
CA GLY A 656 7.92 8.20 -7.19
C GLY A 656 9.36 7.79 -7.51
N ARG A 657 9.51 6.57 -7.99
CA ARG A 657 10.78 5.99 -8.42
C ARG A 657 11.12 6.42 -9.84
N ASN A 658 12.39 6.24 -10.21
CA ASN A 658 12.88 6.51 -11.56
C ASN A 658 12.29 5.61 -12.66
N ASP A 659 11.64 4.50 -12.30
CA ASP A 659 10.89 3.62 -13.20
C ASP A 659 9.45 4.13 -13.48
N GLY A 660 9.08 5.27 -12.90
CA GLY A 660 7.77 5.89 -13.06
C GLY A 660 6.68 5.30 -12.17
N LYS A 661 7.02 4.40 -11.23
CA LYS A 661 6.09 3.80 -10.28
C LYS A 661 6.22 4.42 -8.90
N VAL A 662 5.18 4.25 -8.09
CA VAL A 662 5.21 4.56 -6.65
C VAL A 662 6.26 3.74 -5.90
N PHE A 663 6.69 4.21 -4.72
CA PHE A 663 7.51 3.41 -3.82
C PHE A 663 6.78 2.11 -3.42
N PRO A 664 7.51 1.01 -3.14
CA PRO A 664 6.93 -0.22 -2.62
C PRO A 664 6.07 0.06 -1.37
N ILE A 665 4.99 -0.72 -1.21
CA ILE A 665 3.99 -0.47 -0.16
C ILE A 665 4.57 -0.51 1.27
N ASP A 666 5.64 -1.27 1.48
CA ASP A 666 6.39 -1.36 2.73
C ASP A 666 7.31 -0.16 3.01
N GLU A 667 7.57 0.67 2.00
CA GLU A 667 8.45 1.85 2.05
C GLU A 667 7.71 3.18 1.96
N ARG A 668 6.37 3.16 1.96
CA ARG A 668 5.54 4.36 1.97
C ARG A 668 4.57 4.34 3.13
N HIS A 669 4.05 5.51 3.50
CA HIS A 669 3.06 5.61 4.55
C HIS A 669 1.73 5.01 4.11
N GLU A 670 1.39 5.19 2.82
CA GLU A 670 0.08 4.86 2.31
C GLU A 670 -0.06 3.39 1.94
N VAL A 671 -0.99 2.71 2.60
CA VAL A 671 -1.25 1.28 2.42
C VAL A 671 -2.68 1.01 1.99
N TYR A 672 -3.56 2.01 2.05
CA TYR A 672 -4.96 1.90 1.73
C TYR A 672 -5.24 2.40 0.31
N TRP A 673 -6.16 1.73 -0.40
CA TRP A 673 -6.41 1.97 -1.83
C TRP A 673 -7.14 3.28 -2.15
N ASP A 674 -7.67 3.98 -1.14
CA ASP A 674 -8.45 5.21 -1.29
C ASP A 674 -7.62 6.48 -1.00
N LEU A 675 -6.31 6.35 -0.80
CA LEU A 675 -5.43 7.45 -0.43
C LEU A 675 -4.25 7.55 -1.40
N ASN A 676 -3.58 8.70 -1.41
CA ASN A 676 -2.59 9.04 -2.43
C ASN A 676 -1.23 8.32 -2.21
N PRO A 677 -0.86 7.30 -3.01
CA PRO A 677 0.39 6.58 -2.84
C PRO A 677 1.62 7.35 -3.34
N TRP A 678 1.42 8.48 -4.04
CA TRP A 678 2.49 9.36 -4.51
C TRP A 678 2.89 10.40 -3.47
N ALA A 679 2.10 10.57 -2.41
CA ALA A 679 2.41 11.53 -1.36
C ALA A 679 3.72 11.12 -0.67
N LEU A 680 4.67 12.05 -0.61
CA LEU A 680 6.00 11.75 -0.10
C LEU A 680 6.08 11.78 1.42
N ALA A 681 5.15 12.44 2.11
CA ALA A 681 5.20 12.55 3.56
C ALA A 681 3.82 12.43 4.21
N TYR A 682 3.80 11.87 5.41
CA TYR A 682 2.61 11.76 6.25
C TYR A 682 2.96 12.00 7.71
N ASN A 683 2.20 12.89 8.33
CA ASN A 683 2.38 13.30 9.73
C ASN A 683 1.47 12.49 10.66
N GLY A 684 1.50 11.17 10.51
CA GLY A 684 0.80 10.23 11.37
C GLY A 684 1.27 10.28 12.82
N LYS A 685 0.47 9.74 13.73
CA LYS A 685 0.78 9.73 15.17
C LYS A 685 1.01 8.33 15.73
N GLY A 686 0.79 7.29 14.92
CA GLY A 686 0.75 5.91 15.38
C GLY A 686 -0.46 5.61 16.27
N THR A 687 -1.47 6.49 16.29
CA THR A 687 -2.67 6.38 17.14
C THR A 687 -3.90 5.89 16.36
N ARG A 688 -3.74 5.52 15.09
CA ARG A 688 -4.81 4.93 14.29
C ARG A 688 -4.35 3.61 13.69
N LEU A 689 -5.17 2.59 13.87
CA LEU A 689 -5.01 1.27 13.28
C LEU A 689 -6.00 1.12 12.12
N ARG A 690 -5.48 0.80 10.94
CA ARG A 690 -6.26 0.55 9.72
C ARG A 690 -6.63 -0.93 9.58
N GLU A 691 -7.72 -1.15 8.88
CA GLU A 691 -8.32 -2.45 8.65
C GLU A 691 -7.59 -3.22 7.54
N GLY A 692 -7.50 -4.55 7.67
CA GLY A 692 -6.82 -5.40 6.69
C GLY A 692 -7.64 -5.78 5.45
N PHE A 693 -8.88 -5.30 5.29
CA PHE A 693 -9.72 -5.73 4.18
C PHE A 693 -9.23 -5.31 2.78
N PRO A 694 -8.48 -4.20 2.56
CA PRO A 694 -8.00 -3.89 1.21
C PRO A 694 -7.05 -4.97 0.67
N TYR A 695 -6.25 -5.59 1.55
CA TYR A 695 -5.49 -6.78 1.22
C TYR A 695 -6.41 -7.97 0.91
N LEU A 696 -7.37 -8.26 1.80
CA LEU A 696 -8.31 -9.39 1.61
C LEU A 696 -9.08 -9.28 0.30
N LEU A 697 -9.56 -8.08 -0.04
CA LEU A 697 -10.32 -7.80 -1.24
C LEU A 697 -9.52 -8.14 -2.49
N ALA A 698 -8.30 -7.62 -2.60
CA ALA A 698 -7.46 -7.88 -3.77
C ALA A 698 -6.98 -9.33 -3.82
N TYR A 699 -6.54 -9.89 -2.70
CA TYR A 699 -6.09 -11.29 -2.63
C TYR A 699 -7.21 -12.25 -3.03
N TYR A 700 -8.38 -12.15 -2.40
CA TYR A 700 -9.49 -13.04 -2.69
C TYR A 700 -10.09 -12.82 -4.08
N MET A 701 -10.11 -11.59 -4.60
CA MET A 701 -10.46 -11.35 -5.99
C MET A 701 -9.49 -12.07 -6.94
N GLY A 702 -8.18 -11.92 -6.71
CA GLY A 702 -7.15 -12.60 -7.50
C GLY A 702 -7.30 -14.12 -7.47
N ARG A 703 -7.64 -14.70 -6.32
CA ARG A 703 -7.96 -16.13 -6.18
C ARG A 703 -9.23 -16.54 -6.93
N ALA A 704 -10.32 -15.80 -6.74
CA ALA A 704 -11.63 -16.12 -7.32
C ALA A 704 -11.65 -16.04 -8.86
N HIS A 705 -10.75 -15.26 -9.46
CA HIS A 705 -10.57 -15.19 -10.92
C HIS A 705 -9.43 -16.06 -11.47
N GLY A 706 -8.74 -16.83 -10.61
CA GLY A 706 -7.65 -17.70 -11.03
C GLY A 706 -6.36 -16.98 -11.43
N PHE A 707 -6.15 -15.75 -10.96
CA PHE A 707 -4.90 -15.00 -11.16
C PHE A 707 -3.83 -15.37 -10.14
N ILE A 708 -4.26 -15.72 -8.92
CA ILE A 708 -3.39 -16.15 -7.83
C ILE A 708 -3.65 -17.63 -7.55
N GLY A 709 -2.56 -18.38 -7.36
CA GLY A 709 -2.57 -19.81 -7.06
C GLY A 709 -2.87 -20.11 -5.59
N GLU A 710 -2.78 -21.39 -5.23
CA GLU A 710 -3.08 -21.86 -3.88
C GLU A 710 -2.07 -21.47 -2.81
#